data_AF-A0A538S8N1-F1
#
_entry.id   AF-A0A538S8N1-F1
#
_cell.length_a   1.000
_cell.length_b   1.000
_cell.length_c   1.000
_cell.angle_alpha   90.00
_cell.angle_beta   90.00
_cell.angle_gamma   90.00
#
_symmetry.space_group_name_H-M   'P 1'
#
loop_
_entity.id
_entity.type
_entity.pdbx_description
1 polymer ?
#
loop_
_entity_poly.entity_id
_entity_poly.type
_entity_poly.pdbx_seq_one_letter_code
_entity_poly.pdbx_strand_id
1 'polypeptide(L)'
;MLPGMRRLKTAMTALLGVGFLASAARSEADAAAKQVPLGTPTRTARGRGDEPTELPDDPELPALTVIREQGVVTAVPFLGLGSGPVELRVCGYTPGSRATLEARNEDLHLAIKVYAKDAEPEARLYEALAAAGLAGNSGARVPRLLAWDRDLRLLVIDWLDGATLDQLVCRGQGARAGELAADWLHRMASLPVMPGQPVAATGVLQQVAQWVNHLGALDPALGLAATDVFERLARTQPPEGMSTLVHGTLYARHLIDLGDGPGVIDWQRFGRGPLELDAGVFLATAWRIGLRDERFAGDVARAEEAFLARTEGLLDERALAWHWSAALLRFAHKQHRRCEDWLAPGRALVSEAAWLAEAASDSRGTVRRATDLGTVAAAPAIARPSPSSAVADLVRRDPSIPGLATVLEPEVFAAALREAAPEVDLRSAEISYLRYKPRDYCRATYRLDVGGSELDVDVRAFLPEEFGAHLGQRDPAVSGPLGPGRIALERRCVLIHAFPNDLKLGALPLLADPREREGLLRELLPDRPGLWQSELQRLRYRPERRYVAALCATGGRADALLKCSTPRAYLRAKRNAEAFRSRGALRIARLLGCSERHRLLAFEWIPGRPLMDLCTASEADCKAVAAAGEALATLHAQSPAGLERWTREAEGADLLSVASEVGFITPRLARRADELARGLAARLADAPDLCCPLHGDFSANQVVVMGRQEVAIVDLDWACYGDPADDLGNFIAQAERNVLRGDLPRERLESLRDSLLAGYEAHRALPEQIRLYTAVEVFRRSRFPFRVRERDWPRQIEALIGRAEVILGTLG
;
A
#
# COMPACT_ATOMS: atom_id res chain seq x y z
N MET A 1 26.25 -34.68 -65.52
CA MET A 1 25.74 -33.52 -64.74
C MET A 1 25.56 -34.00 -63.31
N LEU A 2 26.66 -34.12 -62.57
CA LEU A 2 27.30 -33.10 -61.70
C LEU A 2 26.73 -33.18 -60.26
N PRO A 3 27.58 -33.29 -59.21
CA PRO A 3 27.32 -34.07 -57.99
C PRO A 3 27.23 -33.17 -56.73
N GLY A 4 27.08 -33.63 -55.49
CA GLY A 4 26.93 -34.98 -54.94
C GLY A 4 27.27 -35.02 -53.44
N MET A 5 26.98 -36.15 -52.78
CA MET A 5 27.15 -36.40 -51.33
C MET A 5 28.59 -36.29 -50.81
N ARG A 6 28.77 -36.09 -49.48
CA ARG A 6 29.56 -36.90 -48.49
C ARG A 6 29.70 -36.10 -47.16
N ARG A 7 29.49 -36.64 -45.95
CA ARG A 7 30.11 -37.77 -45.18
C ARG A 7 31.61 -37.60 -44.86
N LEU A 8 31.89 -37.57 -43.54
CA LEU A 8 33.08 -37.98 -42.79
C LEU A 8 34.46 -37.29 -43.01
N LYS A 9 35.11 -37.02 -41.85
CA LYS A 9 36.56 -36.99 -41.52
C LYS A 9 37.59 -37.14 -42.65
N THR A 10 38.55 -36.21 -42.71
CA THR A 10 40.02 -36.40 -42.86
C THR A 10 40.64 -35.00 -42.61
N ALA A 11 41.28 -34.66 -41.48
CA ALA A 11 42.61 -35.05 -40.99
C ALA A 11 43.79 -34.48 -41.80
N MET A 12 44.52 -33.52 -41.21
CA MET A 12 45.95 -33.31 -41.47
C MET A 12 46.68 -32.90 -40.19
N THR A 13 47.59 -33.76 -39.76
CA THR A 13 48.61 -33.51 -38.74
C THR A 13 49.92 -33.19 -39.46
N ALA A 14 50.71 -32.20 -39.01
CA ALA A 14 52.18 -32.28 -38.94
C ALA A 14 52.85 -30.96 -38.50
N LEU A 15 54.03 -31.12 -37.88
CA LEU A 15 55.05 -30.12 -37.50
C LEU A 15 54.66 -29.15 -36.37
N LEU A 16 55.40 -28.99 -35.27
CA LEU A 16 56.55 -29.65 -34.59
C LEU A 16 56.31 -29.38 -33.08
N GLY A 17 56.76 -30.10 -32.06
CA GLY A 17 57.79 -31.14 -31.89
C GLY A 17 58.46 -30.93 -30.51
N VAL A 18 58.83 -32.01 -29.79
CA VAL A 18 59.42 -32.01 -28.41
C VAL A 18 58.40 -31.58 -27.32
N GLY A 19 58.18 -32.25 -26.18
CA GLY A 19 58.88 -33.34 -25.48
C GLY A 19 59.01 -32.91 -24.00
N PHE A 20 58.37 -33.56 -23.03
CA PHE A 20 58.91 -34.56 -22.08
C PHE A 20 57.72 -34.95 -21.15
N LEU A 21 57.46 -36.21 -20.74
CA LEU A 21 58.13 -36.99 -19.68
C LEU A 21 58.39 -36.18 -18.39
N ALA A 22 58.08 -36.61 -17.17
CA ALA A 22 57.38 -37.80 -16.66
C ALA A 22 57.12 -37.58 -15.14
N SER A 23 56.33 -38.48 -14.51
CA SER A 23 56.50 -39.01 -13.13
C SER A 23 56.60 -38.02 -11.93
N ALA A 24 56.35 -38.37 -10.66
CA ALA A 24 55.63 -39.45 -9.98
C ALA A 24 55.62 -39.13 -8.47
N ALA A 25 55.10 -40.07 -7.65
CA ALA A 25 55.13 -40.10 -6.17
C ALA A 25 54.13 -39.14 -5.48
N ARG A 26 53.26 -39.57 -4.53
CA ARG A 26 53.49 -40.32 -3.27
C ARG A 26 54.38 -39.52 -2.29
N SER A 27 54.28 -39.54 -0.96
CA SER A 27 53.39 -40.18 0.05
C SER A 27 53.88 -39.70 1.43
N GLU A 28 53.15 -39.66 2.56
CA GLU A 28 51.73 -39.80 2.98
C GLU A 28 51.65 -39.32 4.46
N ALA A 29 50.47 -39.34 5.11
CA ALA A 29 50.25 -39.18 6.56
C ALA A 29 50.43 -37.75 7.18
N ASP A 30 49.77 -37.35 8.26
CA ASP A 30 48.53 -37.82 8.91
C ASP A 30 48.02 -36.71 9.85
N ALA A 31 46.71 -36.46 9.90
CA ALA A 31 46.00 -35.89 11.07
C ALA A 31 44.51 -35.73 10.79
N ALA A 32 43.67 -36.24 11.70
CA ALA A 32 42.22 -36.10 11.61
C ALA A 32 41.70 -34.79 12.25
N ALA A 33 40.48 -34.45 11.83
CA ALA A 33 39.38 -33.87 12.62
C ALA A 33 38.97 -32.40 12.38
N LYS A 34 37.64 -32.22 12.50
CA LYS A 34 36.85 -30.98 12.71
C LYS A 34 36.57 -30.10 11.48
N GLN A 35 35.37 -30.29 10.96
CA GLN A 35 34.55 -29.22 10.38
C GLN A 35 34.25 -28.11 11.42
N VAL A 36 33.74 -26.97 10.93
CA VAL A 36 33.17 -25.81 11.67
C VAL A 36 34.26 -24.86 12.25
N PRO A 37 34.15 -23.50 12.11
CA PRO A 37 32.94 -22.71 11.79
C PRO A 37 32.99 -21.80 10.54
N LEU A 38 31.81 -21.41 10.08
CA LEU A 38 31.58 -20.19 9.31
C LEU A 38 31.98 -18.96 10.14
N GLY A 39 32.79 -18.07 9.56
CA GLY A 39 33.19 -16.81 10.21
C GLY A 39 32.03 -15.80 10.27
N THR A 40 31.82 -15.21 11.44
CA THR A 40 30.74 -14.25 11.72
C THR A 40 30.98 -12.90 11.04
N PRO A 41 29.96 -12.25 10.43
CA PRO A 41 30.10 -10.90 9.90
C PRO A 41 30.38 -9.88 11.02
N THR A 42 31.42 -9.05 10.86
CA THR A 42 31.79 -8.03 11.85
C THR A 42 31.06 -6.72 11.56
N ARG A 43 30.43 -6.12 12.58
CA ARG A 43 29.55 -4.97 12.42
C ARG A 43 30.29 -3.63 12.55
N THR A 44 30.36 -2.85 11.47
CA THR A 44 30.63 -1.41 11.51
C THR A 44 29.37 -0.61 11.12
N ALA A 45 29.13 0.53 11.77
CA ALA A 45 27.79 1.10 11.87
C ALA A 45 27.61 2.46 11.19
N ARG A 46 26.58 2.57 10.32
CA ARG A 46 25.51 3.61 10.27
C ARG A 46 25.00 3.81 8.82
N GLY A 47 23.67 3.76 8.57
CA GLY A 47 23.18 4.10 7.21
C GLY A 47 21.71 3.94 6.77
N ARG A 48 20.71 3.69 7.64
CA ARG A 48 19.25 3.56 7.32
C ARG A 48 18.78 2.38 6.44
N GLY A 49 18.29 1.33 7.11
CA GLY A 49 16.95 0.74 6.88
C GLY A 49 16.76 -0.30 5.76
N ASP A 50 16.74 -1.57 6.13
CA ASP A 50 16.21 -2.73 5.39
C ASP A 50 16.73 -2.96 3.94
N GLU A 51 18.05 -2.89 3.75
CA GLU A 51 18.70 -3.62 2.64
C GLU A 51 18.86 -5.10 3.03
N PRO A 52 18.38 -6.07 2.22
CA PRO A 52 18.57 -7.49 2.51
C PRO A 52 20.04 -7.87 2.35
N THR A 53 20.62 -8.49 3.38
CA THR A 53 22.02 -8.95 3.40
C THR A 53 22.27 -10.17 2.52
N GLU A 54 21.20 -10.82 2.04
CA GLU A 54 21.23 -11.95 1.12
C GLU A 54 20.61 -11.55 -0.22
N LEU A 55 21.08 -12.17 -1.32
CA LEU A 55 20.51 -11.94 -2.65
C LEU A 55 19.03 -12.36 -2.68
N PRO A 56 18.10 -11.50 -3.16
CA PRO A 56 16.68 -11.81 -3.15
C PRO A 56 16.32 -13.08 -3.93
N ASP A 57 15.36 -13.85 -3.40
CA ASP A 57 14.73 -14.94 -4.12
C ASP A 57 13.59 -14.41 -4.99
N ASP A 58 13.87 -14.18 -6.28
CA ASP A 58 12.92 -13.62 -7.25
C ASP A 58 12.96 -14.42 -8.57
N PRO A 59 12.05 -15.37 -8.79
CA PRO A 59 12.07 -16.24 -9.98
C PRO A 59 11.73 -15.48 -11.28
N GLU A 60 11.24 -14.25 -11.20
CA GLU A 60 11.01 -13.39 -12.37
C GLU A 60 12.32 -12.73 -12.88
N LEU A 61 13.45 -12.91 -12.18
CA LEU A 61 14.76 -12.33 -12.51
C LEU A 61 15.78 -13.45 -12.86
N PRO A 62 15.87 -13.90 -14.13
CA PRO A 62 16.65 -15.09 -14.50
C PRO A 62 18.12 -15.03 -14.09
N ALA A 63 18.78 -13.89 -14.31
CA ALA A 63 20.15 -13.67 -13.85
C ALA A 63 20.32 -13.78 -12.34
N LEU A 64 19.34 -13.35 -11.53
CA LEU A 64 19.45 -13.41 -10.07
C LEU A 64 19.38 -14.85 -9.56
N THR A 65 18.54 -15.68 -10.18
CA THR A 65 18.52 -17.14 -9.97
C THR A 65 19.88 -17.76 -10.29
N VAL A 66 20.46 -17.48 -11.46
CA VAL A 66 21.78 -18.01 -11.85
C VAL A 66 22.89 -17.53 -10.91
N ILE A 67 22.90 -16.25 -10.51
CA ILE A 67 23.90 -15.74 -9.55
C ILE A 67 23.77 -16.45 -8.19
N ARG A 68 22.56 -16.75 -7.72
CA ARG A 68 22.33 -17.48 -6.45
C ARG A 68 22.71 -18.95 -6.51
N GLU A 69 22.35 -19.64 -7.59
CA GLU A 69 22.59 -21.08 -7.74
C GLU A 69 24.01 -21.43 -8.18
N GLN A 70 24.63 -20.58 -9.00
CA GLN A 70 25.85 -20.90 -9.77
C GLN A 70 26.95 -19.84 -9.62
N GLY A 71 26.70 -18.74 -8.90
CA GLY A 71 27.65 -17.66 -8.66
C GLY A 71 27.75 -16.63 -9.80
N VAL A 72 28.21 -15.43 -9.47
CA VAL A 72 28.31 -14.30 -10.42
C VAL A 72 29.25 -14.57 -11.59
N VAL A 73 30.32 -15.34 -11.39
CA VAL A 73 31.26 -15.73 -12.45
C VAL A 73 30.56 -16.56 -13.54
N THR A 74 29.60 -17.42 -13.15
CA THR A 74 28.83 -18.24 -14.10
C THR A 74 27.77 -17.40 -14.82
N ALA A 75 27.19 -16.40 -14.15
CA ALA A 75 26.22 -15.48 -14.76
C ALA A 75 26.87 -14.47 -15.73
N VAL A 76 28.16 -14.14 -15.54
CA VAL A 76 28.88 -13.16 -16.38
C VAL A 76 30.28 -13.69 -16.77
N PRO A 77 30.37 -14.82 -17.50
CA PRO A 77 31.64 -15.54 -17.73
C PRO A 77 32.60 -14.81 -18.69
N PHE A 78 32.12 -13.79 -19.39
CA PHE A 78 32.89 -13.02 -20.37
C PHE A 78 33.66 -11.85 -19.75
N LEU A 79 33.31 -11.46 -18.51
CA LEU A 79 34.12 -10.53 -17.75
C LEU A 79 35.16 -11.33 -16.96
N GLY A 80 36.43 -11.03 -17.16
CA GLY A 80 37.50 -11.54 -16.31
C GLY A 80 37.45 -10.86 -14.94
N LEU A 81 36.52 -11.29 -14.07
CA LEU A 81 36.20 -10.72 -12.75
C LEU A 81 37.32 -10.88 -11.69
N GLY A 82 38.59 -10.90 -12.11
CA GLY A 82 39.74 -11.18 -11.26
C GLY A 82 39.82 -12.64 -10.79
N SER A 83 40.88 -12.97 -10.05
CA SER A 83 41.07 -14.27 -9.40
C SER A 83 40.64 -14.29 -7.93
N GLY A 84 40.20 -13.14 -7.39
CA GLY A 84 39.73 -13.00 -6.01
C GLY A 84 38.21 -13.16 -5.86
N PRO A 85 37.71 -13.45 -4.65
CA PRO A 85 36.27 -13.53 -4.39
C PRO A 85 35.60 -12.18 -4.66
N VAL A 86 34.47 -12.22 -5.36
CA VAL A 86 33.66 -11.02 -5.68
C VAL A 86 32.60 -10.83 -4.59
N GLU A 87 32.67 -9.73 -3.87
CA GLU A 87 31.62 -9.30 -2.94
C GLU A 87 30.44 -8.74 -3.76
N LEU A 88 29.21 -9.10 -3.35
CA LEU A 88 27.97 -8.62 -3.97
C LEU A 88 27.12 -7.89 -2.93
N ARG A 89 26.74 -6.65 -3.24
CA ARG A 89 25.83 -5.84 -2.41
C ARG A 89 24.63 -5.39 -3.22
N VAL A 90 23.41 -5.57 -2.69
CA VAL A 90 22.18 -5.11 -3.35
C VAL A 90 22.06 -3.58 -3.19
N CYS A 91 22.27 -2.83 -4.27
CA CYS A 91 22.09 -1.36 -4.28
C CYS A 91 20.63 -0.93 -4.52
N GLY A 92 19.78 -1.86 -4.98
CA GLY A 92 18.36 -1.59 -5.18
C GLY A 92 17.63 -2.82 -5.70
N TYR A 93 16.41 -3.02 -5.22
CA TYR A 93 15.57 -4.16 -5.57
C TYR A 93 14.11 -3.72 -5.77
N THR A 94 13.41 -4.35 -6.70
CA THR A 94 11.97 -4.21 -6.89
C THR A 94 11.43 -5.59 -7.29
N PRO A 95 10.70 -6.28 -6.39
CA PRO A 95 10.21 -7.64 -6.62
C PRO A 95 9.41 -7.77 -7.91
N GLY A 96 9.63 -8.88 -8.64
CA GLY A 96 9.01 -9.17 -9.92
C GLY A 96 9.41 -8.21 -11.04
N SER A 97 10.50 -7.45 -10.89
CA SER A 97 10.81 -6.36 -11.81
C SER A 97 12.30 -6.17 -12.12
N ARG A 98 13.15 -6.01 -11.10
CA ARG A 98 14.60 -5.76 -11.27
C ARG A 98 15.40 -5.79 -9.97
N ALA A 99 16.71 -5.99 -10.08
CA ALA A 99 17.67 -5.63 -9.05
C ALA A 99 18.92 -4.94 -9.63
N THR A 100 19.65 -4.21 -8.80
CA THR A 100 20.98 -3.65 -9.10
C THR A 100 21.91 -4.09 -7.98
N LEU A 101 23.03 -4.70 -8.37
CA LEU A 101 24.06 -5.21 -7.49
C LEU A 101 25.36 -4.43 -7.74
N GLU A 102 26.02 -3.95 -6.68
CA GLU A 102 27.43 -3.62 -6.71
C GLU A 102 28.21 -4.93 -6.63
N ALA A 103 29.17 -5.12 -7.54
CA ALA A 103 30.14 -6.20 -7.48
C ALA A 103 31.54 -5.61 -7.32
N ARG A 104 32.32 -6.15 -6.38
CA ARG A 104 33.61 -5.57 -5.99
C ARG A 104 34.63 -6.64 -5.58
N ASN A 105 35.89 -6.44 -5.95
CA ASN A 105 37.05 -7.07 -5.32
C ASN A 105 38.26 -6.10 -5.36
N GLU A 106 39.49 -6.59 -5.29
CA GLU A 106 40.70 -5.75 -5.34
C GLU A 106 40.95 -5.14 -6.73
N ASP A 107 40.54 -5.83 -7.79
CA ASP A 107 40.80 -5.46 -9.19
C ASP A 107 39.58 -4.83 -9.90
N LEU A 108 38.37 -4.97 -9.35
CA LEU A 108 37.12 -4.53 -9.99
C LEU A 108 36.17 -3.79 -9.05
N HIS A 109 35.45 -2.83 -9.63
CA HIS A 109 34.29 -2.17 -9.04
C HIS A 109 33.29 -1.86 -10.16
N LEU A 110 32.14 -2.53 -10.15
CA LEU A 110 31.17 -2.48 -11.25
C LEU A 110 29.74 -2.69 -10.75
N ALA A 111 28.75 -2.32 -11.57
CA ALA A 111 27.34 -2.53 -11.29
C ALA A 111 26.71 -3.54 -12.24
N ILE A 112 26.01 -4.53 -11.69
CA ILE A 112 25.23 -5.55 -12.41
C ILE A 112 23.76 -5.20 -12.25
N LYS A 113 23.05 -4.91 -13.34
CA LYS A 113 21.60 -4.66 -13.34
C LYS A 113 20.89 -5.85 -13.97
N VAL A 114 19.93 -6.43 -13.26
CA VAL A 114 19.15 -7.61 -13.68
C VAL A 114 17.67 -7.25 -13.76
N TYR A 115 16.95 -7.78 -14.74
CA TYR A 115 15.60 -7.32 -15.11
C TYR A 115 14.63 -8.48 -15.39
N ALA A 116 13.36 -8.26 -15.10
CA ALA A 116 12.28 -9.16 -15.54
C ALA A 116 11.92 -8.97 -17.02
N LYS A 117 12.32 -7.84 -17.63
CA LYS A 117 12.06 -7.49 -19.03
C LYS A 117 13.36 -7.38 -19.82
N ASP A 118 13.26 -7.37 -21.15
CA ASP A 118 14.42 -7.28 -22.05
C ASP A 118 15.27 -6.02 -21.74
N ALA A 119 16.56 -6.23 -21.49
CA ALA A 119 17.56 -5.19 -21.18
C ALA A 119 18.21 -4.60 -22.44
N GLU A 120 18.02 -5.23 -23.60
CA GLU A 120 18.59 -4.84 -24.90
C GLU A 120 18.39 -3.34 -25.26
N PRO A 121 17.25 -2.68 -24.96
CA PRO A 121 17.10 -1.25 -25.25
C PRO A 121 18.03 -0.35 -24.42
N GLU A 122 18.27 -0.67 -23.14
CA GLU A 122 19.18 0.11 -22.28
C GLU A 122 20.65 -0.18 -22.66
N ALA A 123 20.98 -1.43 -23.01
CA ALA A 123 22.29 -1.80 -23.55
C ALA A 123 22.62 -1.02 -24.84
N ARG A 124 21.72 -1.02 -25.83
CA ARG A 124 21.90 -0.24 -27.08
C ARG A 124 22.02 1.26 -26.85
N LEU A 125 21.43 1.80 -25.78
CA LEU A 125 21.65 3.20 -25.42
C LEU A 125 23.08 3.43 -24.92
N TYR A 126 23.60 2.60 -24.01
CA TYR A 126 24.99 2.75 -23.55
C TYR A 126 25.99 2.61 -24.71
N GLU A 127 25.75 1.71 -25.67
CA GLU A 127 26.54 1.60 -26.91
C GLU A 127 26.53 2.91 -27.72
N ALA A 128 25.35 3.53 -27.89
CA ALA A 128 25.21 4.80 -28.62
C ALA A 128 25.83 6.00 -27.86
N LEU A 129 25.69 6.05 -26.53
CA LEU A 129 26.33 7.05 -25.67
C LEU A 129 27.87 6.91 -25.70
N ALA A 130 28.37 5.68 -25.71
CA ALA A 130 29.80 5.39 -25.87
C ALA A 130 30.33 5.85 -27.24
N ALA A 131 29.59 5.58 -28.32
CA ALA A 131 29.91 6.07 -29.66
C ALA A 131 29.92 7.61 -29.77
N ALA A 132 29.11 8.30 -28.96
CA ALA A 132 29.14 9.76 -28.81
C ALA A 132 30.19 10.27 -27.78
N GLY A 133 31.11 9.42 -27.33
CA GLY A 133 32.25 9.78 -26.49
C GLY A 133 31.93 9.95 -24.99
N LEU A 134 30.74 9.60 -24.53
CA LEU A 134 30.35 9.71 -23.10
C LEU A 134 30.89 8.57 -22.23
N ALA A 135 31.43 7.51 -22.84
CA ALA A 135 32.14 6.41 -22.17
C ALA A 135 33.64 6.71 -21.94
N GLY A 136 34.05 7.98 -22.02
CA GLY A 136 35.43 8.44 -21.84
C GLY A 136 35.82 8.68 -20.38
N ASN A 137 37.03 9.19 -20.18
CA ASN A 137 37.63 9.40 -18.84
C ASN A 137 37.58 10.86 -18.34
N SER A 138 37.02 11.78 -19.11
CA SER A 138 36.98 13.22 -18.78
C SER A 138 35.67 13.89 -19.14
N GLY A 139 35.27 14.89 -18.36
CA GLY A 139 34.07 15.71 -18.57
C GLY A 139 32.77 14.96 -18.29
N ALA A 140 31.73 15.32 -19.04
CA ALA A 140 30.40 14.71 -18.94
C ALA A 140 30.40 13.24 -19.43
N ARG A 141 29.95 12.32 -18.57
CA ARG A 141 30.18 10.87 -18.72
C ARG A 141 28.97 10.02 -18.34
N VAL A 142 28.95 8.78 -18.85
CA VAL A 142 28.05 7.71 -18.41
C VAL A 142 28.87 6.44 -18.16
N PRO A 143 28.35 5.48 -17.36
CA PRO A 143 28.98 4.17 -17.21
C PRO A 143 29.25 3.50 -18.56
N ARG A 144 30.42 2.88 -18.72
CA ARG A 144 30.71 2.06 -19.91
C ARG A 144 29.94 0.76 -19.80
N LEU A 145 29.33 0.30 -20.89
CA LEU A 145 28.78 -1.05 -20.97
C LEU A 145 29.93 -2.05 -21.13
N LEU A 146 30.06 -2.96 -20.17
CA LEU A 146 31.08 -4.00 -20.14
C LEU A 146 30.58 -5.30 -20.78
N ALA A 147 29.34 -5.69 -20.43
CA ALA A 147 28.67 -6.86 -20.97
C ALA A 147 27.15 -6.69 -20.85
N TRP A 148 26.39 -7.42 -21.66
CA TRP A 148 24.97 -7.66 -21.44
C TRP A 148 24.58 -9.03 -22.01
N ASP A 149 23.55 -9.63 -21.43
CA ASP A 149 23.00 -10.92 -21.88
C ASP A 149 21.48 -10.81 -22.00
N ARG A 150 20.96 -11.24 -23.16
CA ARG A 150 19.54 -11.13 -23.49
C ARG A 150 18.69 -12.16 -22.77
N ASP A 151 19.18 -13.39 -22.66
CA ASP A 151 18.42 -14.53 -22.14
C ASP A 151 18.35 -14.46 -20.60
N LEU A 152 19.47 -14.08 -19.97
CA LEU A 152 19.54 -13.78 -18.54
C LEU A 152 18.93 -12.43 -18.16
N ARG A 153 18.71 -11.53 -19.13
CA ARG A 153 18.18 -10.16 -18.97
C ARG A 153 19.01 -9.33 -18.00
N LEU A 154 20.33 -9.33 -18.20
CA LEU A 154 21.29 -8.58 -17.40
C LEU A 154 22.11 -7.63 -18.26
N LEU A 155 22.57 -6.53 -17.64
CA LEU A 155 23.63 -5.68 -18.17
C LEU A 155 24.63 -5.36 -17.06
N VAL A 156 25.89 -5.18 -17.45
CA VAL A 156 27.01 -4.90 -16.54
C VAL A 156 27.73 -3.66 -17.02
N ILE A 157 27.92 -2.72 -16.11
CA ILE A 157 28.47 -1.40 -16.39
C ILE A 157 29.57 -1.03 -15.39
N ASP A 158 30.54 -0.23 -15.83
CA ASP A 158 31.57 0.35 -14.96
C ASP A 158 30.96 1.15 -13.80
N TRP A 159 31.65 1.15 -12.66
CA TRP A 159 31.29 2.03 -11.55
C TRP A 159 31.75 3.48 -11.81
N LEU A 160 30.99 4.46 -11.33
CA LEU A 160 31.34 5.88 -11.37
C LEU A 160 31.53 6.39 -9.94
N ASP A 161 32.78 6.56 -9.52
CA ASP A 161 33.13 7.09 -8.21
C ASP A 161 32.97 8.61 -8.14
N GLY A 162 32.11 9.06 -7.22
CA GLY A 162 31.90 10.48 -6.95
C GLY A 162 30.74 10.72 -5.98
N ALA A 163 30.52 11.98 -5.62
CA ALA A 163 29.37 12.37 -4.80
C ALA A 163 28.15 12.61 -5.68
N THR A 164 26.98 12.09 -5.31
CA THR A 164 25.75 12.41 -6.04
C THR A 164 25.33 13.86 -5.79
N LEU A 165 24.60 14.48 -6.73
CA LEU A 165 24.25 15.91 -6.59
C LEU A 165 23.34 16.21 -5.38
N ASP A 166 22.52 15.25 -4.94
CA ASP A 166 21.78 15.40 -3.68
C ASP A 166 22.69 15.32 -2.43
N GLN A 167 23.81 14.57 -2.49
CA GLN A 167 24.84 14.63 -1.46
C GLN A 167 25.60 15.96 -1.48
N LEU A 168 25.87 16.55 -2.66
CA LEU A 168 26.48 17.88 -2.76
C LEU A 168 25.61 18.96 -2.11
N VAL A 169 24.31 18.98 -2.39
CA VAL A 169 23.35 19.89 -1.74
C VAL A 169 23.40 19.70 -0.22
N CYS A 170 23.36 18.46 0.27
CA CYS A 170 23.46 18.15 1.70
C CYS A 170 24.84 18.47 2.34
N ARG A 171 25.87 18.77 1.54
CA ARG A 171 27.23 19.15 1.98
C ARG A 171 27.50 20.66 1.92
N GLY A 172 26.51 21.48 1.59
CA GLY A 172 26.70 22.93 1.42
C GLY A 172 27.24 23.34 0.04
N GLN A 173 27.17 22.45 -0.95
CA GLN A 173 27.73 22.63 -2.29
C GLN A 173 26.62 22.79 -3.35
N GLY A 174 25.53 23.48 -3.00
CA GLY A 174 24.35 23.64 -3.85
C GLY A 174 24.66 24.19 -5.25
N ALA A 175 25.43 25.28 -5.33
CA ALA A 175 25.78 25.90 -6.62
C ALA A 175 26.45 24.90 -7.57
N ARG A 176 27.48 24.18 -7.09
CA ARG A 176 28.18 23.13 -7.86
C ARG A 176 27.23 22.04 -8.38
N ALA A 177 26.21 21.68 -7.60
CA ALA A 177 25.20 20.73 -8.05
C ALA A 177 24.34 21.30 -9.20
N GLY A 178 23.95 22.57 -9.12
CA GLY A 178 23.27 23.27 -10.22
C GLY A 178 24.11 23.35 -11.49
N GLU A 179 25.39 23.71 -11.36
CA GLU A 179 26.33 23.78 -12.48
C GLU A 179 26.49 22.44 -13.20
N LEU A 180 26.72 21.35 -12.46
CA LEU A 180 26.90 20.01 -13.05
C LEU A 180 25.65 19.52 -13.79
N ALA A 181 24.46 19.83 -13.27
CA ALA A 181 23.22 19.49 -13.95
C ALA A 181 23.01 20.32 -15.24
N ALA A 182 23.43 21.59 -15.25
CA ALA A 182 23.40 22.43 -16.45
C ALA A 182 24.42 21.97 -17.50
N ASP A 183 25.66 21.68 -17.07
CA ASP A 183 26.74 21.16 -17.93
C ASP A 183 26.33 19.83 -18.58
N TRP A 184 25.56 18.99 -17.87
CA TRP A 184 24.98 17.77 -18.42
C TRP A 184 23.93 18.05 -19.51
N LEU A 185 23.02 19.02 -19.32
CA LEU A 185 22.02 19.36 -20.34
C LEU A 185 22.65 20.01 -21.58
N HIS A 186 23.65 20.88 -21.41
CA HIS A 186 24.48 21.37 -22.53
C HIS A 186 25.12 20.22 -23.30
N ARG A 187 25.64 19.21 -22.59
CA ARG A 187 26.18 18.02 -23.25
C ARG A 187 25.09 17.26 -24.01
N MET A 188 23.91 17.01 -23.42
CA MET A 188 22.79 16.35 -24.08
C MET A 188 22.33 17.07 -25.35
N ALA A 189 22.25 18.39 -25.33
CA ALA A 189 21.90 19.22 -26.49
C ALA A 189 22.87 19.05 -27.67
N SER A 190 24.15 18.75 -27.37
CA SER A 190 25.20 18.54 -28.38
C SER A 190 25.25 17.10 -28.96
N LEU A 191 24.44 16.16 -28.45
CA LEU A 191 24.46 14.77 -28.91
C LEU A 191 23.72 14.59 -30.25
N PRO A 192 24.14 13.62 -31.10
CA PRO A 192 23.34 13.20 -32.23
C PRO A 192 22.00 12.60 -31.75
N VAL A 193 21.02 12.50 -32.66
CA VAL A 193 19.72 11.90 -32.35
C VAL A 193 19.89 10.43 -31.93
N MET A 194 19.64 10.16 -30.65
CA MET A 194 19.77 8.84 -30.04
C MET A 194 18.50 7.99 -30.21
N PRO A 195 18.59 6.65 -30.12
CA PRO A 195 17.41 5.80 -30.03
C PRO A 195 16.58 6.13 -28.77
N GLY A 196 15.26 5.91 -28.84
CA GLY A 196 14.36 6.07 -27.69
C GLY A 196 12.89 6.22 -28.09
N GLN A 197 11.98 5.87 -27.18
CA GLN A 197 10.54 6.10 -27.38
C GLN A 197 10.22 7.60 -27.26
N PRO A 198 9.38 8.18 -28.13
CA PRO A 198 8.95 9.58 -28.00
C PRO A 198 8.20 9.83 -26.68
N VAL A 199 8.50 10.94 -26.02
CA VAL A 199 7.86 11.38 -24.77
C VAL A 199 7.23 12.76 -25.01
N ALA A 200 6.04 12.76 -25.63
CA ALA A 200 5.27 13.97 -25.91
C ALA A 200 4.60 14.56 -24.65
N ALA A 201 4.32 15.86 -24.66
CA ALA A 201 3.61 16.57 -23.58
C ALA A 201 2.27 15.89 -23.23
N THR A 202 1.51 15.44 -24.24
CA THR A 202 0.28 14.66 -24.07
C THR A 202 0.48 13.39 -23.22
N GLY A 203 1.58 12.66 -23.43
CA GLY A 203 1.92 11.47 -22.66
C GLY A 203 2.42 11.77 -21.23
N VAL A 204 2.95 12.97 -21.00
CA VAL A 204 3.22 13.47 -19.65
C VAL A 204 1.91 13.85 -18.95
N LEU A 205 0.98 14.55 -19.62
CA LEU A 205 -0.33 14.89 -19.05
C LEU A 205 -1.16 13.66 -18.68
N GLN A 206 -1.15 12.61 -19.50
CA GLN A 206 -1.85 11.36 -19.17
C GLN A 206 -1.33 10.76 -17.86
N GLN A 207 -0.03 10.88 -17.58
CA GLN A 207 0.55 10.47 -16.30
C GLN A 207 0.21 11.45 -15.16
N VAL A 208 0.21 12.77 -15.43
CA VAL A 208 -0.22 13.79 -14.45
C VAL A 208 -1.68 13.56 -14.03
N ALA A 209 -2.59 13.30 -14.96
CA ALA A 209 -3.98 12.98 -14.66
C ALA A 209 -4.10 11.78 -13.69
N GLN A 210 -3.35 10.70 -13.92
CA GLN A 210 -3.31 9.55 -13.01
C GLN A 210 -2.79 9.93 -11.61
N TRP A 211 -1.76 10.78 -11.53
CA TRP A 211 -1.20 11.26 -10.26
C TRP A 211 -2.16 12.19 -9.51
N VAL A 212 -2.90 13.04 -10.22
CA VAL A 212 -3.89 13.98 -9.69
C VAL A 212 -5.15 13.26 -9.21
N ASN A 213 -5.68 12.31 -9.99
CA ASN A 213 -6.80 11.46 -9.55
C ASN A 213 -6.42 10.70 -8.28
N HIS A 214 -5.21 10.13 -8.24
CA HIS A 214 -4.72 9.43 -7.06
C HIS A 214 -4.46 10.38 -5.86
N LEU A 215 -3.99 11.61 -6.08
CA LEU A 215 -3.91 12.64 -5.04
C LEU A 215 -5.29 13.00 -4.48
N GLY A 216 -6.31 13.13 -5.34
CA GLY A 216 -7.69 13.36 -4.93
C GLY A 216 -8.32 12.19 -4.18
N ALA A 217 -7.92 10.96 -4.48
CA ALA A 217 -8.27 9.76 -3.72
C ALA A 217 -7.49 9.60 -2.40
N LEU A 218 -6.52 10.47 -2.10
CA LEU A 218 -5.75 10.49 -0.85
C LEU A 218 -6.10 11.69 0.05
N ASP A 219 -6.18 12.90 -0.50
CA ASP A 219 -6.69 14.10 0.16
C ASP A 219 -7.54 14.94 -0.82
N PRO A 220 -8.86 15.04 -0.64
CA PRO A 220 -9.74 15.76 -1.55
C PRO A 220 -9.42 17.25 -1.78
N ALA A 221 -8.85 17.94 -0.79
CA ALA A 221 -8.49 19.36 -0.93
C ALA A 221 -7.21 19.53 -1.78
N LEU A 222 -6.21 18.68 -1.55
CA LEU A 222 -4.98 18.61 -2.32
C LEU A 222 -5.26 18.15 -3.76
N GLY A 223 -6.18 17.20 -3.93
CA GLY A 223 -6.66 16.77 -5.24
C GLY A 223 -7.32 17.89 -6.04
N LEU A 224 -8.16 18.72 -5.41
CA LEU A 224 -8.74 19.89 -6.09
C LEU A 224 -7.66 20.87 -6.55
N ALA A 225 -6.76 21.27 -5.64
CA ALA A 225 -5.64 22.14 -5.99
C ALA A 225 -4.79 21.53 -7.12
N ALA A 226 -4.52 20.22 -7.08
CA ALA A 226 -3.75 19.51 -8.09
C ALA A 226 -4.52 19.39 -9.44
N THR A 227 -5.85 19.32 -9.42
CA THR A 227 -6.71 19.40 -10.61
C THR A 227 -6.64 20.78 -11.24
N ASP A 228 -6.67 21.85 -10.46
CA ASP A 228 -6.52 23.23 -10.97
C ASP A 228 -5.16 23.41 -11.68
N VAL A 229 -4.08 22.81 -11.14
CA VAL A 229 -2.77 22.77 -11.81
C VAL A 229 -2.84 21.94 -13.10
N PHE A 230 -3.39 20.73 -13.06
CA PHE A 230 -3.51 19.86 -14.24
C PHE A 230 -4.29 20.51 -15.37
N GLU A 231 -5.40 21.16 -15.07
CA GLU A 231 -6.19 21.88 -16.07
C GLU A 231 -5.42 23.04 -16.71
N ARG A 232 -4.61 23.78 -15.93
CA ARG A 232 -3.73 24.81 -16.46
C ARG A 232 -2.69 24.18 -17.40
N LEU A 233 -2.00 23.13 -16.96
CA LEU A 233 -1.03 22.39 -17.79
C LEU A 233 -1.67 21.82 -19.07
N ALA A 234 -2.93 21.35 -19.01
CA ALA A 234 -3.66 20.86 -20.17
C ALA A 234 -3.91 21.95 -21.23
N ARG A 235 -4.14 23.19 -20.80
CA ARG A 235 -4.33 24.37 -21.66
C ARG A 235 -3.01 24.98 -22.16
N THR A 236 -1.90 24.76 -21.46
CA THR A 236 -0.59 25.39 -21.75
C THR A 236 0.49 24.40 -22.18
N GLN A 237 0.09 23.28 -22.78
CA GLN A 237 1.03 22.29 -23.33
C GLN A 237 2.09 22.96 -24.21
N PRO A 238 3.39 22.72 -23.97
CA PRO A 238 4.43 23.19 -24.86
C PRO A 238 4.27 22.54 -26.24
N PRO A 239 4.61 23.24 -27.33
CA PRO A 239 4.61 22.65 -28.66
C PRO A 239 5.61 21.48 -28.73
N GLU A 240 5.39 20.54 -29.66
CA GLU A 240 6.35 19.46 -29.90
C GLU A 240 7.64 20.04 -30.49
N GLY A 241 8.64 20.24 -29.61
CA GLY A 241 9.94 20.82 -29.94
C GLY A 241 10.96 19.80 -30.50
N MET A 242 12.23 20.22 -30.55
CA MET A 242 13.32 19.32 -30.96
C MET A 242 13.41 18.09 -30.04
N SER A 243 13.46 16.91 -30.66
CA SER A 243 13.44 15.63 -29.96
C SER A 243 14.86 15.17 -29.64
N THR A 244 15.42 15.67 -28.53
CA THR A 244 16.72 15.25 -28.00
C THR A 244 16.60 13.92 -27.22
N LEU A 245 17.72 13.29 -26.87
CA LEU A 245 17.71 12.24 -25.85
C LEU A 245 17.16 12.83 -24.54
N VAL A 246 16.35 12.08 -23.80
CA VAL A 246 16.01 12.36 -22.40
C VAL A 246 16.20 11.09 -21.55
N HIS A 247 16.68 11.24 -20.33
CA HIS A 247 16.72 10.22 -19.29
C HIS A 247 15.29 9.88 -18.79
N GLY A 248 14.36 10.85 -18.76
CA GLY A 248 12.95 10.66 -18.37
C GLY A 248 12.72 10.52 -16.85
N THR A 249 13.79 10.36 -16.08
CA THR A 249 13.82 10.41 -14.61
C THR A 249 15.15 10.95 -14.10
N LEU A 250 15.67 12.06 -14.64
CA LEU A 250 16.90 12.71 -14.17
C LEU A 250 16.75 13.26 -12.74
N TYR A 251 16.89 12.39 -11.74
CA TYR A 251 16.88 12.77 -10.34
C TYR A 251 18.27 13.25 -9.91
N ALA A 252 18.37 14.20 -8.98
CA ALA A 252 19.65 14.68 -8.47
C ALA A 252 20.60 13.54 -8.02
N ARG A 253 20.06 12.43 -7.47
CA ARG A 253 20.87 11.25 -7.11
C ARG A 253 21.39 10.38 -8.27
N HIS A 254 20.99 10.66 -9.51
CA HIS A 254 21.47 9.97 -10.72
C HIS A 254 22.58 10.74 -11.42
N LEU A 255 22.82 11.98 -11.01
CA LEU A 255 23.96 12.79 -11.39
C LEU A 255 25.05 12.63 -10.32
N ILE A 256 26.30 12.54 -10.75
CA ILE A 256 27.48 12.32 -9.92
C ILE A 256 28.54 13.38 -10.26
N ASP A 257 29.15 14.01 -9.27
CA ASP A 257 30.33 14.86 -9.46
C ASP A 257 31.59 13.99 -9.59
N LEU A 258 32.14 13.94 -10.81
CA LEU A 258 33.37 13.23 -11.13
C LEU A 258 34.61 14.17 -11.12
N GLY A 259 34.48 15.36 -10.53
CA GLY A 259 35.52 16.39 -10.42
C GLY A 259 35.60 17.29 -11.65
N ASP A 260 35.79 16.73 -12.83
CA ASP A 260 35.93 17.48 -14.09
C ASP A 260 34.63 17.58 -14.93
N GLY A 261 33.55 16.93 -14.47
CA GLY A 261 32.25 16.97 -15.12
C GLY A 261 31.22 16.02 -14.50
N PRO A 262 29.97 16.02 -15.01
CA PRO A 262 28.87 15.22 -14.49
C PRO A 262 28.88 13.78 -15.03
N GLY A 263 28.79 12.79 -14.13
CA GLY A 263 28.45 11.41 -14.45
C GLY A 263 26.94 11.16 -14.36
N VAL A 264 26.34 10.42 -15.30
CA VAL A 264 24.89 10.10 -15.30
C VAL A 264 24.59 8.62 -15.41
N ILE A 265 23.79 8.12 -14.45
CA ILE A 265 23.42 6.71 -14.27
C ILE A 265 21.89 6.48 -14.35
N ASP A 266 21.48 5.20 -14.32
CA ASP A 266 20.08 4.74 -14.24
C ASP A 266 19.17 5.03 -15.46
N TRP A 267 19.71 4.83 -16.66
CA TRP A 267 19.08 5.12 -17.96
C TRP A 267 17.81 4.34 -18.35
N GLN A 268 17.36 3.37 -17.55
CA GLN A 268 16.22 2.47 -17.77
C GLN A 268 14.85 3.08 -18.19
N ARG A 269 14.69 4.42 -18.16
CA ARG A 269 13.45 5.14 -18.55
C ARG A 269 13.69 6.17 -19.66
N PHE A 270 14.79 6.04 -20.39
CA PHE A 270 15.14 6.94 -21.47
C PHE A 270 14.08 7.01 -22.57
N GLY A 271 14.10 8.13 -23.29
CA GLY A 271 13.24 8.37 -24.43
C GLY A 271 13.78 9.51 -25.29
N ARG A 272 12.92 10.04 -26.15
CA ARG A 272 13.21 11.24 -26.94
C ARG A 272 12.19 12.34 -26.63
N GLY A 273 12.66 13.55 -26.33
CA GLY A 273 11.81 14.64 -25.87
C GLY A 273 12.58 15.95 -25.65
N PRO A 274 11.92 16.97 -25.10
CA PRO A 274 12.52 18.26 -24.76
C PRO A 274 13.45 18.15 -23.53
N LEU A 275 14.56 18.89 -23.51
CA LEU A 275 15.52 18.92 -22.38
C LEU A 275 14.86 19.39 -21.07
N GLU A 276 13.86 20.25 -21.21
CA GLU A 276 12.99 20.81 -20.19
C GLU A 276 12.29 19.72 -19.36
N LEU A 277 12.05 18.54 -19.94
CA LEU A 277 11.49 17.39 -19.22
C LEU A 277 12.42 16.91 -18.11
N ASP A 278 13.71 16.74 -18.40
CA ASP A 278 14.70 16.30 -17.42
C ASP A 278 15.12 17.45 -16.50
N ALA A 279 15.22 18.67 -17.01
CA ALA A 279 15.45 19.88 -16.22
C ALA A 279 14.38 20.05 -15.12
N GLY A 280 13.09 19.99 -15.49
CA GLY A 280 11.98 20.09 -14.55
C GLY A 280 11.95 18.94 -13.53
N VAL A 281 12.36 17.73 -13.93
CA VAL A 281 12.50 16.58 -13.00
C VAL A 281 13.68 16.77 -12.04
N PHE A 282 14.82 17.29 -12.51
CA PHE A 282 15.98 17.61 -11.67
C PHE A 282 15.61 18.66 -10.62
N LEU A 283 15.09 19.82 -11.06
CA LEU A 283 14.68 20.93 -10.18
C LEU A 283 13.65 20.48 -9.14
N ALA A 284 12.62 19.73 -9.55
CA ALA A 284 11.63 19.17 -8.62
C ALA A 284 12.23 18.17 -7.62
N THR A 285 13.33 17.48 -7.95
CA THR A 285 14.04 16.64 -6.96
C THR A 285 14.93 17.41 -6.01
N ALA A 286 15.61 18.47 -6.48
CA ALA A 286 16.39 19.37 -5.65
C ALA A 286 15.49 20.11 -4.65
N TRP A 287 14.38 20.70 -5.11
CA TRP A 287 13.39 21.38 -4.29
C TRP A 287 12.88 20.51 -3.11
N ARG A 288 12.64 19.22 -3.38
CA ARG A 288 12.21 18.25 -2.35
C ARG A 288 13.30 17.95 -1.30
N ILE A 289 14.56 18.29 -1.50
CA ILE A 289 15.61 18.17 -0.46
C ILE A 289 15.34 19.23 0.63
N GLY A 290 15.12 20.48 0.23
CA GLY A 290 14.83 21.59 1.15
C GLY A 290 13.49 21.41 1.87
N LEU A 291 12.45 20.93 1.18
CA LEU A 291 11.16 20.61 1.82
C LEU A 291 11.27 19.49 2.88
N ARG A 292 12.26 18.60 2.79
CA ARG A 292 12.46 17.53 3.76
C ARG A 292 13.28 17.95 4.97
N ASP A 293 14.09 18.98 4.82
CA ASP A 293 15.05 19.44 5.80
C ASP A 293 15.44 20.89 5.46
N GLU A 294 14.82 21.84 6.16
CA GLU A 294 14.94 23.28 5.87
C GLU A 294 16.38 23.79 5.94
N ARG A 295 17.28 23.07 6.64
CA ARG A 295 18.71 23.37 6.71
C ARG A 295 19.38 23.41 5.33
N PHE A 296 18.85 22.66 4.36
CA PHE A 296 19.37 22.62 2.99
C PHE A 296 18.62 23.56 2.03
N ALA A 297 17.60 24.29 2.47
CA ALA A 297 16.82 25.17 1.60
C ALA A 297 17.68 26.25 0.90
N GLY A 298 18.68 26.79 1.59
CA GLY A 298 19.65 27.73 1.02
C GLY A 298 20.56 27.13 -0.06
N ASP A 299 20.94 25.85 0.07
CA ASP A 299 21.71 25.14 -0.96
C ASP A 299 20.86 24.71 -2.14
N VAL A 300 19.61 24.34 -1.90
CA VAL A 300 18.63 24.09 -2.96
C VAL A 300 18.41 25.36 -3.79
N ALA A 301 18.26 26.53 -3.15
CA ALA A 301 18.16 27.80 -3.85
C ALA A 301 19.42 28.13 -4.68
N ARG A 302 20.62 27.88 -4.14
CA ARG A 302 21.88 28.02 -4.89
C ARG A 302 21.99 27.06 -6.08
N ALA A 303 21.48 25.83 -5.95
CA ALA A 303 21.45 24.85 -7.04
C ALA A 303 20.46 25.27 -8.14
N GLU A 304 19.27 25.75 -7.76
CA GLU A 304 18.24 26.30 -8.64
C GLU A 304 18.79 27.52 -9.42
N GLU A 305 19.38 28.48 -8.72
CA GLU A 305 19.98 29.70 -9.30
C GLU A 305 21.13 29.38 -10.28
N ALA A 306 22.11 28.57 -9.87
CA ALA A 306 23.27 28.23 -10.70
C ALA A 306 22.87 27.40 -11.94
N PHE A 307 21.88 26.50 -11.79
CA PHE A 307 21.34 25.73 -12.90
C PHE A 307 20.65 26.67 -13.91
N LEU A 308 19.70 27.48 -13.45
CA LEU A 308 18.92 28.38 -14.32
C LEU A 308 19.85 29.36 -15.06
N ALA A 309 20.79 29.99 -14.36
CA ALA A 309 21.76 30.92 -14.95
C ALA A 309 22.66 30.25 -16.02
N ARG A 310 23.11 29.01 -15.81
CA ARG A 310 23.89 28.28 -16.83
C ARG A 310 23.05 27.74 -17.99
N THR A 311 21.75 27.55 -17.80
CA THR A 311 20.83 27.10 -18.86
C THR A 311 20.07 28.23 -19.58
N GLU A 312 20.39 29.49 -19.27
CA GLU A 312 19.83 30.66 -19.96
C GLU A 312 20.09 30.56 -21.47
N GLY A 313 19.04 30.71 -22.28
CA GLY A 313 19.09 30.54 -23.74
C GLY A 313 19.23 29.10 -24.25
N LEU A 314 19.40 28.09 -23.38
CA LEU A 314 19.35 26.67 -23.74
C LEU A 314 17.92 26.10 -23.65
N LEU A 315 17.16 26.52 -22.64
CA LEU A 315 15.83 26.00 -22.31
C LEU A 315 14.75 27.05 -22.59
N ASP A 316 13.59 26.62 -23.11
CA ASP A 316 12.39 27.45 -23.14
C ASP A 316 11.78 27.53 -21.74
N GLU A 317 11.69 28.75 -21.20
CA GLU A 317 11.22 29.00 -19.82
C GLU A 317 9.80 28.46 -19.56
N ARG A 318 8.93 28.48 -20.57
CA ARG A 318 7.52 28.08 -20.42
C ARG A 318 7.39 26.57 -20.41
N ALA A 319 8.10 25.89 -21.33
CA ALA A 319 8.22 24.43 -21.33
C ALA A 319 8.92 23.93 -20.06
N LEU A 320 9.95 24.63 -19.57
CA LEU A 320 10.62 24.32 -18.31
C LEU A 320 9.66 24.43 -17.12
N ALA A 321 8.96 25.54 -16.96
CA ALA A 321 7.98 25.73 -15.89
C ALA A 321 6.84 24.69 -15.97
N TRP A 322 6.38 24.34 -17.17
CA TRP A 322 5.38 23.31 -17.41
C TRP A 322 5.87 21.91 -16.97
N HIS A 323 7.05 21.50 -17.42
CA HIS A 323 7.63 20.19 -17.07
C HIS A 323 8.01 20.09 -15.59
N TRP A 324 8.48 21.20 -14.99
CA TRP A 324 8.76 21.29 -13.56
C TRP A 324 7.48 21.16 -12.73
N SER A 325 6.42 21.88 -13.09
CA SER A 325 5.09 21.73 -12.46
C SER A 325 4.57 20.29 -12.54
N ALA A 326 4.62 19.67 -13.72
CA ALA A 326 4.25 18.26 -13.90
C ALA A 326 5.10 17.30 -13.03
N ALA A 327 6.40 17.57 -12.88
CA ALA A 327 7.29 16.81 -12.01
C ALA A 327 7.01 17.02 -10.51
N LEU A 328 6.58 18.21 -10.08
CA LEU A 328 6.16 18.47 -8.71
C LEU A 328 4.85 17.73 -8.37
N LEU A 329 3.86 17.71 -9.26
CA LEU A 329 2.65 16.88 -9.11
C LEU A 329 2.99 15.38 -8.99
N ARG A 330 3.95 14.89 -9.79
CA ARG A 330 4.50 13.53 -9.67
C ARG A 330 5.10 13.24 -8.30
N PHE A 331 5.71 14.24 -7.65
CA PHE A 331 6.32 14.06 -6.33
C PHE A 331 5.36 14.26 -5.18
N ALA A 332 4.37 15.16 -5.30
CA ALA A 332 3.25 15.24 -4.38
C ALA A 332 2.55 13.88 -4.29
N HIS A 333 2.23 13.29 -5.46
CA HIS A 333 1.68 11.93 -5.57
C HIS A 333 2.56 10.84 -4.94
N LYS A 334 3.88 11.04 -4.80
CA LYS A 334 4.77 10.05 -4.20
C LYS A 334 4.96 10.19 -2.69
N GLN A 335 4.43 11.23 -2.04
CA GLN A 335 4.69 11.45 -0.61
C GLN A 335 3.99 10.42 0.28
N HIS A 336 2.74 10.03 -0.02
CA HIS A 336 1.97 9.07 0.79
C HIS A 336 2.57 7.66 0.93
N ARG A 337 3.63 7.36 0.16
CA ARG A 337 4.38 6.09 0.22
C ARG A 337 5.71 6.21 0.96
N ARG A 338 6.00 7.38 1.55
CA ARG A 338 7.35 7.77 2.00
C ARG A 338 7.39 8.51 3.33
N CYS A 339 6.25 9.02 3.81
CA CYS A 339 6.08 9.65 5.09
C CYS A 339 4.63 9.41 5.54
N GLU A 340 4.39 9.32 6.84
CA GLU A 340 3.03 9.19 7.38
C GLU A 340 2.35 10.57 7.46
N ASP A 341 3.09 11.63 7.84
CA ASP A 341 2.69 13.03 7.60
C ASP A 341 3.12 13.49 6.19
N TRP A 342 2.57 12.84 5.17
CA TRP A 342 2.84 13.17 3.78
C TRP A 342 2.08 14.41 3.28
N LEU A 343 1.08 14.87 4.03
CA LEU A 343 0.06 15.79 3.53
C LEU A 343 0.55 17.25 3.49
N ALA A 344 1.25 17.72 4.52
CA ALA A 344 1.86 19.05 4.49
C ALA A 344 2.95 19.15 3.39
N PRO A 345 3.90 18.20 3.25
CA PRO A 345 4.79 18.10 2.10
C PRO A 345 4.06 18.01 0.75
N GLY A 346 2.93 17.30 0.70
CA GLY A 346 2.08 17.19 -0.48
C GLY A 346 1.47 18.53 -0.90
N ARG A 347 0.89 19.29 0.05
CA ARG A 347 0.35 20.64 -0.17
C ARG A 347 1.43 21.60 -0.68
N ALA A 348 2.60 21.62 -0.04
CA ALA A 348 3.71 22.48 -0.48
C ALA A 348 4.13 22.20 -1.94
N LEU A 349 4.21 20.92 -2.34
CA LEU A 349 4.53 20.52 -3.72
C LEU A 349 3.45 20.92 -4.74
N VAL A 350 2.17 20.85 -4.38
CA VAL A 350 1.07 21.26 -5.28
C VAL A 350 0.97 22.78 -5.38
N SER A 351 1.23 23.53 -4.29
CA SER A 351 1.30 24.99 -4.33
C SER A 351 2.43 25.49 -5.24
N GLU A 352 3.63 24.90 -5.14
CA GLU A 352 4.76 25.24 -6.03
C GLU A 352 4.44 24.86 -7.48
N ALA A 353 3.79 23.71 -7.71
CA ALA A 353 3.33 23.31 -9.03
C ALA A 353 2.29 24.29 -9.62
N ALA A 354 1.39 24.83 -8.80
CA ALA A 354 0.39 25.81 -9.21
C ALA A 354 1.04 27.12 -9.65
N TRP A 355 2.00 27.62 -8.88
CA TRP A 355 2.76 28.83 -9.20
C TRP A 355 3.52 28.69 -10.54
N LEU A 356 4.20 27.56 -10.76
CA LEU A 356 4.88 27.28 -12.03
C LEU A 356 3.93 27.10 -13.23
N ALA A 357 2.75 26.49 -13.02
CA ALA A 357 1.75 26.37 -14.08
C ALA A 357 1.13 27.74 -14.46
N GLU A 358 1.05 28.67 -13.50
CA GLU A 358 0.68 30.07 -13.75
C GLU A 358 1.79 30.81 -14.50
N ALA A 359 3.06 30.68 -14.10
CA ALA A 359 4.20 31.25 -14.82
C ALA A 359 4.30 30.76 -16.28
N ALA A 360 4.04 29.47 -16.54
CA ALA A 360 3.99 28.91 -17.90
C ALA A 360 2.82 29.47 -18.74
N SER A 361 1.73 29.90 -18.08
CA SER A 361 0.57 30.52 -18.71
C SER A 361 0.82 31.98 -19.10
N ASP A 362 1.66 32.70 -18.34
CA ASP A 362 1.78 34.14 -18.46
C ASP A 362 2.71 34.58 -19.62
N SER A 363 2.36 35.69 -20.25
CA SER A 363 2.97 36.17 -21.49
C SER A 363 4.22 37.04 -21.29
N ARG A 364 4.71 37.13 -20.05
CA ARG A 364 5.78 38.05 -19.64
C ARG A 364 7.09 37.40 -19.17
N GLY A 365 7.21 36.07 -19.22
CA GLY A 365 8.48 35.33 -19.15
C GLY A 365 9.45 35.80 -18.06
N THR A 366 9.15 35.53 -16.78
CA THR A 366 10.16 35.63 -15.72
C THR A 366 9.75 34.83 -14.48
N VAL A 367 10.51 33.80 -14.14
CA VAL A 367 10.33 32.97 -12.94
C VAL A 367 11.07 33.63 -11.76
N ARG A 368 10.37 34.39 -10.91
CA ARG A 368 10.91 34.94 -9.64
C ARG A 368 9.91 34.83 -8.48
N ARG A 369 10.29 34.14 -7.40
CA ARG A 369 9.45 33.97 -6.19
C ARG A 369 9.23 35.30 -5.44
N ALA A 370 8.06 35.42 -4.81
CA ALA A 370 7.78 36.40 -3.77
C ALA A 370 7.33 35.67 -2.50
N THR A 371 7.82 36.09 -1.34
CA THR A 371 7.49 35.55 -0.02
C THR A 371 6.41 36.39 0.66
N ASP A 372 5.28 35.78 1.06
CA ASP A 372 4.64 36.04 2.37
C ASP A 372 3.37 35.19 2.59
N LEU A 373 3.07 34.90 3.86
CA LEU A 373 1.88 34.15 4.32
C LEU A 373 0.85 35.10 4.93
N GLY A 374 -0.43 34.96 4.54
CA GLY A 374 -1.53 35.81 5.03
C GLY A 374 -2.81 35.03 5.37
N THR A 375 -3.41 35.38 6.52
CA THR A 375 -4.54 34.71 7.17
C THR A 375 -5.90 34.94 6.49
N VAL A 376 -6.85 33.99 6.61
CA VAL A 376 -8.26 34.17 6.21
C VAL A 376 -9.21 33.77 7.35
N ALA A 377 -10.27 34.56 7.54
CA ALA A 377 -11.21 34.47 8.67
C ALA A 377 -12.42 33.54 8.43
N ALA A 378 -13.15 33.22 9.50
CA ALA A 378 -14.26 32.27 9.53
C ALA A 378 -15.60 32.80 8.99
N ALA A 379 -16.45 31.89 8.49
CA ALA A 379 -17.80 32.15 7.97
C ALA A 379 -18.91 31.58 8.88
N PRO A 380 -20.16 32.11 8.82
CA PRO A 380 -21.20 31.86 9.83
C PRO A 380 -22.01 30.56 9.63
N ALA A 381 -22.75 30.17 10.67
CA ALA A 381 -23.47 28.89 10.76
C ALA A 381 -24.77 28.83 9.91
N ILE A 382 -25.03 27.67 9.30
CA ILE A 382 -26.21 27.37 8.48
C ILE A 382 -27.01 26.21 9.12
N ALA A 383 -28.34 26.21 8.92
CA ALA A 383 -29.30 25.31 9.55
C ALA A 383 -29.13 23.80 9.21
N ARG A 384 -29.70 22.93 10.05
CA ARG A 384 -29.53 21.46 10.00
C ARG A 384 -30.30 20.80 8.84
N PRO A 385 -29.65 20.01 7.96
CA PRO A 385 -30.31 19.20 6.93
C PRO A 385 -30.93 17.90 7.49
N SER A 386 -31.96 17.40 6.83
CA SER A 386 -32.60 16.10 7.09
C SER A 386 -31.83 14.93 6.44
N PRO A 387 -32.03 13.65 6.85
CA PRO A 387 -31.22 12.52 6.37
C PRO A 387 -31.21 12.30 4.86
N SER A 388 -32.32 12.59 4.16
CA SER A 388 -32.38 12.54 2.69
C SER A 388 -31.54 13.66 2.06
N SER A 389 -31.69 14.90 2.55
CA SER A 389 -30.89 16.03 2.04
C SER A 389 -29.39 15.91 2.33
N ALA A 390 -28.99 15.22 3.41
CA ALA A 390 -27.59 14.92 3.71
C ALA A 390 -26.96 13.92 2.71
N VAL A 391 -27.74 12.98 2.17
CA VAL A 391 -27.26 12.05 1.13
C VAL A 391 -27.19 12.75 -0.22
N ALA A 392 -28.22 13.51 -0.58
CA ALA A 392 -28.24 14.29 -1.81
C ALA A 392 -27.09 15.33 -1.85
N ASP A 393 -26.74 15.93 -0.71
CA ASP A 393 -25.55 16.77 -0.56
C ASP A 393 -24.25 15.98 -0.74
N LEU A 394 -24.12 14.81 -0.09
CA LEU A 394 -22.93 13.96 -0.23
C LEU A 394 -22.71 13.51 -1.69
N VAL A 395 -23.78 13.09 -2.38
CA VAL A 395 -23.77 12.75 -3.81
C VAL A 395 -23.28 13.94 -4.65
N ARG A 396 -23.80 15.15 -4.39
CA ARG A 396 -23.42 16.37 -5.11
C ARG A 396 -21.94 16.75 -4.93
N ARG A 397 -21.36 16.45 -3.76
CA ARG A 397 -19.97 16.79 -3.41
C ARG A 397 -18.93 15.77 -3.88
N ASP A 398 -19.37 14.60 -4.36
CA ASP A 398 -18.50 13.57 -4.92
C ASP A 398 -19.01 13.09 -6.30
N PRO A 399 -18.95 13.96 -7.33
CA PRO A 399 -19.36 13.63 -8.69
C PRO A 399 -18.41 12.65 -9.39
N SER A 400 -17.26 12.32 -8.79
CA SER A 400 -16.26 11.41 -9.38
C SER A 400 -16.72 9.95 -9.42
N ILE A 401 -17.75 9.61 -8.65
CA ILE A 401 -18.38 8.29 -8.59
C ILE A 401 -19.80 8.43 -9.18
N PRO A 402 -20.02 8.22 -10.50
CA PRO A 402 -21.34 8.47 -11.13
C PRO A 402 -22.47 7.64 -10.50
N GLY A 403 -22.13 6.44 -10.02
CA GLY A 403 -23.05 5.52 -9.37
C GLY A 403 -23.39 5.86 -7.92
N LEU A 404 -22.85 6.93 -7.34
CA LEU A 404 -22.92 7.19 -5.89
C LEU A 404 -24.36 7.27 -5.36
N ALA A 405 -25.25 7.97 -6.06
CA ALA A 405 -26.68 7.99 -5.75
C ALA A 405 -27.31 6.59 -5.82
N THR A 406 -26.94 5.82 -6.85
CA THR A 406 -27.44 4.44 -7.06
C THR A 406 -26.93 3.47 -5.99
N VAL A 407 -25.85 3.78 -5.27
CA VAL A 407 -25.35 2.98 -4.12
C VAL A 407 -25.92 3.45 -2.78
N LEU A 408 -26.16 4.76 -2.61
CA LEU A 408 -26.56 5.35 -1.31
C LEU A 408 -28.07 5.49 -1.12
N GLU A 409 -28.87 5.42 -2.19
CA GLU A 409 -30.31 5.68 -2.18
C GLU A 409 -31.08 4.43 -2.65
N PRO A 410 -31.75 3.69 -1.74
CA PRO A 410 -32.45 2.46 -2.07
C PRO A 410 -33.48 2.57 -3.20
N GLU A 411 -34.20 3.69 -3.29
CA GLU A 411 -35.18 3.92 -4.37
C GLU A 411 -34.49 4.07 -5.75
N VAL A 412 -33.36 4.79 -5.79
CA VAL A 412 -32.56 4.98 -7.01
C VAL A 412 -31.93 3.66 -7.45
N PHE A 413 -31.48 2.85 -6.48
CA PHE A 413 -31.01 1.48 -6.71
C PHE A 413 -32.11 0.58 -7.27
N ALA A 414 -33.26 0.49 -6.59
CA ALA A 414 -34.36 -0.38 -6.97
C ALA A 414 -34.95 -0.03 -8.34
N ALA A 415 -35.04 1.27 -8.67
CA ALA A 415 -35.41 1.72 -10.01
C ALA A 415 -34.39 1.28 -11.08
N ALA A 416 -33.08 1.41 -10.79
CA ALA A 416 -32.02 0.97 -11.72
C ALA A 416 -32.01 -0.55 -11.94
N LEU A 417 -32.26 -1.33 -10.89
CA LEU A 417 -32.30 -2.79 -10.97
C LEU A 417 -33.52 -3.26 -11.76
N ARG A 418 -34.70 -2.66 -11.58
CA ARG A 418 -35.90 -2.95 -12.39
C ARG A 418 -35.74 -2.51 -13.86
N GLU A 419 -34.99 -1.45 -14.14
CA GLU A 419 -34.63 -1.03 -15.51
C GLU A 419 -33.72 -2.07 -16.20
N ALA A 420 -32.77 -2.63 -15.45
CA ALA A 420 -31.76 -3.57 -15.99
C ALA A 420 -32.20 -5.04 -16.00
N ALA A 421 -33.16 -5.43 -15.16
CA ALA A 421 -33.70 -6.80 -15.07
C ALA A 421 -35.23 -6.75 -14.82
N PRO A 422 -36.05 -6.41 -15.83
CA PRO A 422 -37.51 -6.23 -15.68
C PRO A 422 -38.27 -7.48 -15.24
N GLU A 423 -37.71 -8.67 -15.47
CA GLU A 423 -38.25 -9.97 -15.08
C GLU A 423 -38.12 -10.30 -13.58
N VAL A 424 -37.35 -9.50 -12.82
CA VAL A 424 -37.12 -9.70 -11.39
C VAL A 424 -38.25 -9.08 -10.57
N ASP A 425 -38.99 -9.90 -9.80
CA ASP A 425 -39.97 -9.47 -8.79
C ASP A 425 -39.30 -8.84 -7.56
N LEU A 426 -38.70 -7.65 -7.74
CA LEU A 426 -38.02 -6.89 -6.69
C LEU A 426 -39.04 -6.16 -5.80
N ARG A 427 -39.29 -6.72 -4.62
CA ARG A 427 -40.28 -6.21 -3.64
C ARG A 427 -39.69 -5.18 -2.69
N SER A 428 -38.46 -5.40 -2.21
CA SER A 428 -37.76 -4.47 -1.31
C SER A 428 -36.25 -4.45 -1.59
N ALA A 429 -35.59 -3.37 -1.17
CA ALA A 429 -34.15 -3.23 -1.21
C ALA A 429 -33.68 -2.38 -0.01
N GLU A 430 -32.89 -2.96 0.90
CA GLU A 430 -32.43 -2.29 2.11
C GLU A 430 -30.91 -2.33 2.26
N ILE A 431 -30.29 -1.19 2.60
CA ILE A 431 -28.84 -1.11 2.86
C ILE A 431 -28.53 -1.67 4.25
N SER A 432 -27.80 -2.78 4.31
CA SER A 432 -27.34 -3.40 5.56
C SER A 432 -25.93 -2.95 5.99
N TYR A 433 -25.13 -2.46 5.04
CA TYR A 433 -23.77 -1.96 5.29
C TYR A 433 -23.29 -1.06 4.14
N LEU A 434 -22.55 -0.01 4.47
CA LEU A 434 -21.86 0.87 3.54
C LEU A 434 -20.36 0.87 3.81
N ARG A 435 -19.58 0.89 2.73
CA ARG A 435 -18.17 1.27 2.74
C ARG A 435 -17.97 2.31 1.65
N TYR A 436 -17.64 3.52 2.08
CA TYR A 436 -17.42 4.66 1.22
C TYR A 436 -16.01 5.19 1.49
N LYS A 437 -15.24 5.43 0.43
CA LYS A 437 -14.03 6.23 0.49
C LYS A 437 -14.23 7.38 -0.51
N PRO A 438 -14.26 8.64 -0.04
CA PRO A 438 -14.47 9.80 -0.90
C PRO A 438 -13.55 9.80 -2.10
N ARG A 439 -14.13 10.03 -3.28
CA ARG A 439 -13.45 10.12 -4.59
C ARG A 439 -12.63 8.89 -4.99
N ASP A 440 -12.99 7.72 -4.47
CA ASP A 440 -12.35 6.45 -4.79
C ASP A 440 -13.43 5.41 -5.13
N TYR A 441 -14.27 5.02 -4.16
CA TYR A 441 -15.43 4.17 -4.44
C TYR A 441 -16.51 4.26 -3.36
N CYS A 442 -17.72 3.86 -3.74
CA CYS A 442 -18.79 3.58 -2.80
C CYS A 442 -19.33 2.17 -3.02
N ARG A 443 -19.54 1.44 -1.93
CA ARG A 443 -20.02 0.07 -1.95
C ARG A 443 -21.05 -0.17 -0.86
N ALA A 444 -22.19 -0.73 -1.23
CA ALA A 444 -23.26 -1.11 -0.33
C ALA A 444 -23.47 -2.63 -0.34
N THR A 445 -23.74 -3.20 0.82
CA THR A 445 -24.35 -4.53 0.93
C THR A 445 -25.84 -4.33 1.11
N TYR A 446 -26.60 -4.61 0.06
CA TYR A 446 -28.06 -4.58 0.10
C TYR A 446 -28.60 -5.96 0.49
N ARG A 447 -29.73 -5.97 1.19
CA ARG A 447 -30.63 -7.12 1.24
C ARG A 447 -31.86 -6.81 0.39
N LEU A 448 -32.21 -7.74 -0.49
CA LEU A 448 -33.37 -7.64 -1.38
C LEU A 448 -34.40 -8.70 -1.00
N ASP A 449 -35.67 -8.38 -1.12
CA ASP A 449 -36.72 -9.39 -1.33
C ASP A 449 -36.97 -9.52 -2.83
N VAL A 450 -36.65 -10.70 -3.38
CA VAL A 450 -36.93 -11.08 -4.76
C VAL A 450 -37.91 -12.26 -4.76
N GLY A 451 -39.15 -12.03 -5.19
CA GLY A 451 -40.16 -13.09 -5.27
C GLY A 451 -40.61 -13.70 -3.93
N GLY A 452 -40.26 -13.09 -2.79
CA GLY A 452 -40.43 -13.66 -1.45
C GLY A 452 -39.16 -14.33 -0.91
N SER A 453 -38.02 -14.24 -1.61
CA SER A 453 -36.73 -14.77 -1.20
C SER A 453 -35.76 -13.65 -0.81
N GLU A 454 -35.24 -13.70 0.42
CA GLU A 454 -34.18 -12.77 0.84
C GLU A 454 -32.84 -13.07 0.15
N LEU A 455 -32.21 -12.05 -0.43
CA LEU A 455 -30.92 -12.15 -1.12
C LEU A 455 -29.99 -11.00 -0.72
N ASP A 456 -28.78 -11.32 -0.24
CA ASP A 456 -27.74 -10.32 -0.05
C ASP A 456 -26.99 -10.06 -1.37
N VAL A 457 -26.84 -8.79 -1.75
CA VAL A 457 -26.10 -8.36 -2.94
C VAL A 457 -25.04 -7.31 -2.61
N ASP A 458 -23.90 -7.37 -3.29
CA ASP A 458 -22.88 -6.32 -3.28
C ASP A 458 -23.11 -5.35 -4.43
N VAL A 459 -23.28 -4.07 -4.11
CA VAL A 459 -23.50 -3.00 -5.09
C VAL A 459 -22.33 -2.04 -5.00
N ARG A 460 -21.47 -2.02 -6.02
CA ARG A 460 -20.24 -1.22 -6.05
C ARG A 460 -20.29 -0.22 -7.19
N ALA A 461 -20.21 1.06 -6.86
CA ALA A 461 -19.90 2.11 -7.83
C ALA A 461 -18.38 2.27 -7.96
N PHE A 462 -17.93 2.49 -9.19
CA PHE A 462 -16.54 2.66 -9.58
C PHE A 462 -16.32 4.06 -10.14
N LEU A 463 -15.06 4.51 -10.18
CA LEU A 463 -14.65 5.59 -11.07
C LEU A 463 -14.83 5.15 -12.54
N PRO A 464 -15.19 6.05 -13.47
CA PRO A 464 -15.40 5.71 -14.88
C PRO A 464 -14.24 4.94 -15.52
N GLU A 465 -13.00 5.36 -15.23
CA GLU A 465 -11.77 4.75 -15.76
C GLU A 465 -11.51 3.32 -15.22
N GLU A 466 -11.99 2.99 -14.03
CA GLU A 466 -11.83 1.65 -13.44
C GLU A 466 -12.89 0.66 -13.92
N PHE A 467 -14.09 1.15 -14.26
CA PHE A 467 -15.26 0.33 -14.53
C PHE A 467 -15.04 -0.63 -15.71
N GLY A 468 -14.41 -0.16 -16.80
CA GLY A 468 -14.14 -0.98 -17.99
C GLY A 468 -13.30 -2.23 -17.70
N ALA A 469 -12.31 -2.14 -16.81
CA ALA A 469 -11.49 -3.28 -16.39
C ALA A 469 -12.26 -4.35 -15.60
N HIS A 470 -13.47 -4.01 -15.12
CA HIS A 470 -14.36 -4.90 -14.38
C HIS A 470 -15.51 -5.48 -15.23
N LEU A 471 -15.70 -5.03 -16.47
CA LEU A 471 -16.67 -5.61 -17.40
C LEU A 471 -16.22 -6.97 -17.94
N GLY A 472 -14.95 -7.10 -18.35
CA GLY A 472 -14.37 -8.35 -18.88
C GLY A 472 -14.00 -9.41 -17.82
N GLN A 473 -14.43 -9.25 -16.57
CA GLN A 473 -14.20 -10.24 -15.51
C GLN A 473 -15.18 -11.42 -15.65
N ARG A 474 -14.79 -12.59 -15.11
CA ARG A 474 -15.46 -13.90 -15.32
C ARG A 474 -16.99 -13.83 -15.18
N ASP A 475 -17.65 -14.69 -15.95
CA ASP A 475 -19.06 -15.00 -15.76
C ASP A 475 -19.31 -15.49 -14.32
N PRO A 476 -20.46 -15.11 -13.73
CA PRO A 476 -20.84 -15.60 -12.42
C PRO A 476 -21.02 -17.12 -12.43
N ALA A 477 -20.57 -17.76 -11.35
CA ALA A 477 -20.49 -19.22 -11.27
C ALA A 477 -21.75 -19.87 -10.70
N VAL A 478 -22.68 -19.10 -10.13
CA VAL A 478 -23.96 -19.58 -9.59
C VAL A 478 -25.08 -18.62 -9.98
N SER A 479 -26.06 -19.11 -10.75
CA SER A 479 -27.31 -18.39 -11.05
C SER A 479 -28.26 -18.38 -9.84
N GLY A 480 -29.16 -17.41 -9.78
CA GLY A 480 -30.11 -17.26 -8.67
C GLY A 480 -31.28 -16.33 -9.01
N PRO A 481 -31.98 -15.75 -8.01
CA PRO A 481 -33.15 -14.89 -8.23
C PRO A 481 -32.89 -13.63 -9.07
N LEU A 482 -31.62 -13.20 -9.21
CA LEU A 482 -31.19 -12.13 -10.13
C LEU A 482 -30.56 -12.71 -11.43
N GLY A 483 -31.17 -13.76 -11.98
CA GLY A 483 -30.71 -14.44 -13.18
C GLY A 483 -29.27 -14.96 -13.03
N PRO A 484 -28.29 -14.48 -13.83
CA PRO A 484 -26.91 -14.91 -13.72
C PRO A 484 -26.25 -14.53 -12.38
N GLY A 485 -26.81 -13.57 -11.62
CA GLY A 485 -26.24 -13.15 -10.33
C GLY A 485 -25.08 -12.15 -10.44
N ARG A 486 -24.86 -11.58 -11.63
CA ARG A 486 -24.03 -10.38 -11.86
C ARG A 486 -24.76 -9.47 -12.85
N ILE A 487 -24.92 -8.19 -12.49
CA ILE A 487 -25.60 -7.18 -13.33
C ILE A 487 -24.70 -5.93 -13.40
N ALA A 488 -24.52 -5.38 -14.60
CA ALA A 488 -23.74 -4.17 -14.84
C ALA A 488 -24.66 -3.00 -15.24
N LEU A 489 -24.65 -1.93 -14.46
CA LEU A 489 -25.36 -0.69 -14.78
C LEU A 489 -24.37 0.27 -15.45
N GLU A 490 -24.01 0.02 -16.70
CA GLU A 490 -22.86 0.63 -17.36
C GLU A 490 -22.88 2.16 -17.36
N ARG A 491 -24.03 2.76 -17.72
CA ARG A 491 -24.24 4.22 -17.70
C ARG A 491 -24.00 4.88 -16.33
N ARG A 492 -24.02 4.09 -15.25
CA ARG A 492 -23.84 4.53 -13.86
C ARG A 492 -22.52 4.05 -13.25
N CYS A 493 -21.70 3.29 -13.99
CA CYS A 493 -20.47 2.66 -13.50
C CYS A 493 -20.69 1.84 -12.21
N VAL A 494 -21.81 1.09 -12.12
CA VAL A 494 -22.13 0.21 -10.97
C VAL A 494 -22.10 -1.25 -11.40
N LEU A 495 -21.46 -2.11 -10.60
CA LEU A 495 -21.65 -3.56 -10.66
C LEU A 495 -22.44 -4.05 -9.45
N ILE A 496 -23.32 -5.02 -9.70
CA ILE A 496 -24.12 -5.73 -8.72
C ILE A 496 -23.69 -7.20 -8.77
N HIS A 497 -23.34 -7.79 -7.62
CA HIS A 497 -23.06 -9.22 -7.49
C HIS A 497 -23.98 -9.83 -6.42
N ALA A 498 -24.75 -10.84 -6.81
CA ALA A 498 -25.60 -11.60 -5.91
C ALA A 498 -24.81 -12.71 -5.22
N PHE A 499 -24.90 -12.81 -3.90
CA PHE A 499 -24.35 -13.95 -3.15
C PHE A 499 -24.89 -15.27 -3.75
N PRO A 500 -24.05 -16.30 -3.98
CA PRO A 500 -22.66 -16.47 -3.51
C PRO A 500 -21.58 -15.93 -4.47
N ASN A 501 -21.92 -15.23 -5.54
CA ASN A 501 -20.94 -14.61 -6.43
C ASN A 501 -20.30 -13.40 -5.72
N ASP A 502 -18.96 -13.39 -5.62
CA ASP A 502 -18.17 -12.34 -4.99
C ASP A 502 -16.85 -12.15 -5.74
N LEU A 503 -16.50 -10.91 -6.04
CA LEU A 503 -15.33 -10.58 -6.87
C LEU A 503 -13.99 -10.96 -6.21
N LYS A 504 -13.89 -10.95 -4.88
CA LYS A 504 -12.62 -11.21 -4.16
C LYS A 504 -12.65 -12.48 -3.29
N LEU A 505 -13.82 -13.06 -3.04
CA LEU A 505 -14.04 -14.30 -2.28
C LEU A 505 -14.38 -15.48 -3.22
N GLY A 506 -13.51 -15.77 -4.19
CA GLY A 506 -13.76 -16.75 -5.26
C GLY A 506 -13.98 -18.22 -4.83
N ALA A 507 -13.91 -18.55 -3.55
CA ALA A 507 -14.32 -19.85 -3.02
C ALA A 507 -15.83 -19.94 -2.70
N LEU A 508 -16.56 -18.81 -2.62
CA LEU A 508 -17.98 -18.81 -2.28
C LEU A 508 -18.88 -19.58 -3.26
N PRO A 509 -18.70 -19.49 -4.59
CA PRO A 509 -19.45 -20.33 -5.52
C PRO A 509 -19.24 -21.83 -5.29
N LEU A 510 -17.99 -22.25 -5.04
CA LEU A 510 -17.63 -23.65 -4.77
C LEU A 510 -18.20 -24.14 -3.42
N LEU A 511 -18.29 -23.26 -2.43
CA LEU A 511 -18.90 -23.56 -1.13
C LEU A 511 -20.43 -23.66 -1.20
N ALA A 512 -21.07 -23.02 -2.19
CA ALA A 512 -22.51 -23.10 -2.39
C ALA A 512 -22.92 -24.44 -3.04
N ASP A 513 -22.18 -24.91 -4.05
CA ASP A 513 -22.41 -26.24 -4.64
C ASP A 513 -22.08 -27.36 -3.62
N PRO A 514 -23.00 -28.31 -3.35
CA PRO A 514 -22.77 -29.36 -2.36
C PRO A 514 -21.61 -30.32 -2.68
N ARG A 515 -21.32 -30.60 -3.96
CA ARG A 515 -20.27 -31.55 -4.37
C ARG A 515 -18.89 -30.89 -4.32
N GLU A 516 -18.80 -29.66 -4.83
CA GLU A 516 -17.57 -28.85 -4.74
C GLU A 516 -17.26 -28.54 -3.27
N ARG A 517 -18.28 -28.23 -2.45
CA ARG A 517 -18.13 -28.06 -1.00
C ARG A 517 -17.57 -29.32 -0.33
N GLU A 518 -18.08 -30.51 -0.64
CA GLU A 518 -17.56 -31.75 -0.07
C GLU A 518 -16.09 -31.97 -0.45
N GLY A 519 -15.72 -31.70 -1.70
CA GLY A 519 -14.32 -31.73 -2.16
C GLY A 519 -13.42 -30.76 -1.41
N LEU A 520 -13.86 -29.50 -1.25
CA LEU A 520 -13.13 -28.47 -0.51
C LEU A 520 -13.00 -28.78 0.98
N LEU A 521 -14.05 -29.28 1.63
CA LEU A 521 -14.00 -29.64 3.04
C LEU A 521 -13.13 -30.89 3.28
N ARG A 522 -13.04 -31.80 2.30
CA ARG A 522 -12.09 -32.92 2.32
C ARG A 522 -10.63 -32.47 2.19
N GLU A 523 -10.33 -31.50 1.32
CA GLU A 523 -8.99 -30.89 1.21
C GLU A 523 -8.63 -30.12 2.51
N LEU A 524 -9.59 -29.34 3.04
CA LEU A 524 -9.38 -28.45 4.19
C LEU A 524 -9.28 -29.19 5.53
N LEU A 525 -9.99 -30.31 5.67
CA LEU A 525 -10.15 -31.07 6.92
C LEU A 525 -9.98 -32.59 6.69
N PRO A 526 -8.81 -33.07 6.20
CA PRO A 526 -8.60 -34.48 5.86
C PRO A 526 -8.81 -35.42 7.05
N ASP A 527 -8.47 -34.99 8.27
CA ASP A 527 -8.61 -35.79 9.49
C ASP A 527 -10.04 -35.76 10.10
N ARG A 528 -11.02 -35.14 9.44
CA ARG A 528 -12.40 -35.00 9.96
C ARG A 528 -13.47 -35.39 8.92
N PRO A 529 -13.57 -36.69 8.54
CA PRO A 529 -14.56 -37.17 7.57
C PRO A 529 -16.02 -36.83 7.92
N GLY A 530 -16.36 -36.74 9.21
CA GLY A 530 -17.69 -36.32 9.66
C GLY A 530 -18.07 -34.87 9.32
N LEU A 531 -17.12 -34.03 8.87
CA LEU A 531 -17.36 -32.64 8.48
C LEU A 531 -17.36 -32.42 6.96
N TRP A 532 -17.04 -33.42 6.14
CA TRP A 532 -16.96 -33.23 4.69
C TRP A 532 -18.32 -32.91 4.06
N GLN A 533 -19.39 -33.51 4.60
CA GLN A 533 -20.77 -33.31 4.13
C GLN A 533 -21.51 -32.21 4.92
N SER A 534 -20.80 -31.39 5.70
CA SER A 534 -21.43 -30.34 6.50
C SER A 534 -22.19 -29.31 5.65
N GLU A 535 -23.32 -28.87 6.19
CA GLU A 535 -24.02 -27.68 5.70
C GLU A 535 -23.38 -26.39 6.23
N LEU A 536 -23.60 -25.28 5.52
CA LEU A 536 -23.07 -23.97 5.87
C LEU A 536 -24.15 -23.10 6.48
N GLN A 537 -24.20 -23.03 7.81
CA GLN A 537 -25.00 -22.01 8.49
C GLN A 537 -24.22 -20.68 8.46
N ARG A 538 -24.60 -19.77 7.56
CA ARG A 538 -24.02 -18.43 7.44
C ARG A 538 -24.14 -17.65 8.76
N LEU A 539 -23.01 -17.24 9.32
CA LEU A 539 -22.94 -16.38 10.50
C LEU A 539 -22.72 -14.91 10.11
N ARG A 540 -21.87 -14.66 9.11
CA ARG A 540 -21.56 -13.30 8.66
C ARG A 540 -21.11 -13.27 7.21
N TYR A 541 -21.70 -12.38 6.41
CA TYR A 541 -21.19 -12.04 5.09
C TYR A 541 -20.85 -10.55 5.04
N ARG A 542 -19.67 -10.23 4.51
CA ARG A 542 -19.21 -8.89 4.16
C ARG A 542 -18.53 -8.99 2.79
N PRO A 543 -19.20 -8.58 1.69
CA PRO A 543 -18.70 -8.70 0.34
C PRO A 543 -17.27 -8.22 0.14
N GLU A 544 -16.55 -8.88 -0.76
CA GLU A 544 -15.14 -8.69 -1.08
C GLU A 544 -14.22 -8.53 0.16
N ARG A 545 -14.61 -9.06 1.34
CA ARG A 545 -13.84 -8.90 2.59
C ARG A 545 -13.74 -10.20 3.36
N ARG A 546 -14.87 -10.72 3.85
CA ARG A 546 -14.95 -11.99 4.56
C ARG A 546 -16.35 -12.61 4.54
N TYR A 547 -16.38 -13.94 4.51
CA TYR A 547 -17.54 -14.76 4.81
C TYR A 547 -17.19 -15.69 5.97
N VAL A 548 -18.14 -15.86 6.90
CA VAL A 548 -18.00 -16.72 8.08
C VAL A 548 -19.26 -17.56 8.20
N ALA A 549 -19.09 -18.87 8.34
CA ALA A 549 -20.17 -19.84 8.53
C ALA A 549 -19.80 -20.85 9.61
N ALA A 550 -20.81 -21.40 10.29
CA ALA A 550 -20.66 -22.66 10.98
C ALA A 550 -20.75 -23.81 9.96
N LEU A 551 -19.87 -24.79 10.12
CA LEU A 551 -20.01 -26.11 9.53
C LEU A 551 -20.90 -26.92 10.45
N CYS A 552 -22.08 -27.32 9.97
CA CYS A 552 -23.01 -28.15 10.73
C CYS A 552 -23.01 -29.57 10.16
N ALA A 553 -22.60 -30.57 10.95
CA ALA A 553 -22.69 -31.96 10.52
C ALA A 553 -24.14 -32.46 10.52
N THR A 554 -24.34 -33.68 10.02
CA THR A 554 -25.65 -34.34 9.91
C THR A 554 -26.33 -34.41 11.30
N GLY A 555 -27.35 -33.56 11.49
CA GLY A 555 -27.95 -33.30 12.82
C GLY A 555 -28.10 -31.82 13.17
N GLY A 556 -27.52 -30.91 12.38
CA GLY A 556 -27.80 -29.46 12.45
C GLY A 556 -27.10 -28.69 13.58
N ARG A 557 -26.25 -29.37 14.36
CA ARG A 557 -25.36 -28.74 15.34
C ARG A 557 -24.15 -28.15 14.64
N ALA A 558 -23.67 -27.00 15.09
CA ALA A 558 -22.40 -26.41 14.65
C ALA A 558 -21.20 -27.14 15.30
N ASP A 559 -20.25 -27.58 14.48
CA ASP A 559 -19.10 -28.41 14.89
C ASP A 559 -17.74 -27.76 14.56
N ALA A 560 -17.69 -26.89 13.54
CA ALA A 560 -16.54 -26.06 13.22
C ALA A 560 -16.95 -24.69 12.68
N LEU A 561 -16.04 -23.72 12.66
CA LEU A 561 -16.23 -22.40 12.06
C LEU A 561 -15.34 -22.25 10.83
N LEU A 562 -15.93 -21.92 9.68
CA LEU A 562 -15.24 -21.67 8.42
C LEU A 562 -15.13 -20.15 8.18
N LYS A 563 -13.92 -19.65 7.92
CA LYS A 563 -13.65 -18.31 7.39
C LYS A 563 -13.16 -18.39 5.94
N CYS A 564 -13.79 -17.65 5.04
CA CYS A 564 -13.30 -17.35 3.70
C CYS A 564 -12.94 -15.86 3.62
N SER A 565 -11.73 -15.53 3.14
CA SER A 565 -11.17 -14.19 3.22
C SER A 565 -10.44 -13.74 1.95
N THR A 566 -10.34 -12.42 1.76
CA THR A 566 -9.41 -11.84 0.75
C THR A 566 -7.95 -12.24 1.03
N PRO A 567 -7.05 -12.27 0.03
CA PRO A 567 -5.69 -12.81 0.22
C PRO A 567 -4.90 -12.12 1.35
N ARG A 568 -4.95 -10.78 1.42
CA ARG A 568 -4.29 -10.03 2.51
C ARG A 568 -4.88 -10.35 3.89
N ALA A 569 -6.21 -10.51 3.99
CA ALA A 569 -6.86 -10.88 5.24
C ALA A 569 -6.60 -12.35 5.62
N TYR A 570 -6.54 -13.26 4.65
CA TYR A 570 -6.20 -14.67 4.86
C TYR A 570 -4.80 -14.83 5.45
N LEU A 571 -3.77 -14.21 4.86
CA LEU A 571 -2.39 -14.29 5.36
C LEU A 571 -2.27 -13.80 6.81
N ARG A 572 -2.92 -12.68 7.11
CA ARG A 572 -2.94 -12.11 8.47
C ARG A 572 -3.69 -12.99 9.46
N ALA A 573 -4.88 -13.47 9.10
CA ALA A 573 -5.67 -14.37 9.93
C ALA A 573 -4.96 -15.71 10.17
N LYS A 574 -4.29 -16.28 9.15
CA LYS A 574 -3.49 -17.51 9.28
C LYS A 574 -2.32 -17.31 10.25
N ARG A 575 -1.55 -16.23 10.10
CA ARG A 575 -0.44 -15.88 11.00
C ARG A 575 -0.91 -15.71 12.45
N ASN A 576 -2.02 -15.02 12.65
CA ASN A 576 -2.52 -14.71 13.99
C ASN A 576 -3.28 -15.89 14.65
N ALA A 577 -3.77 -16.87 13.87
CA ALA A 577 -4.56 -18.00 14.36
C ALA A 577 -3.83 -18.88 15.41
N GLU A 578 -2.51 -18.93 15.35
CA GLU A 578 -1.67 -19.78 16.23
C GLU A 578 -0.81 -18.95 17.20
N ALA A 579 -0.95 -17.62 17.18
CA ALA A 579 -0.16 -16.71 17.99
C ALA A 579 -0.40 -16.91 19.50
N PHE A 580 -1.66 -17.09 19.91
CA PHE A 580 -2.07 -17.22 21.31
C PHE A 580 -2.49 -18.63 21.67
N ARG A 581 -2.32 -18.99 22.95
CA ARG A 581 -2.68 -20.30 23.49
C ARG A 581 -3.73 -20.16 24.58
N SER A 582 -4.55 -21.19 24.74
CA SER A 582 -5.47 -21.30 25.88
C SER A 582 -4.67 -21.44 27.18
N ARG A 583 -5.04 -20.69 28.23
CA ARG A 583 -4.37 -20.70 29.54
C ARG A 583 -5.33 -20.18 30.62
N GLY A 584 -5.42 -20.86 31.76
CA GLY A 584 -6.31 -20.42 32.85
C GLY A 584 -7.76 -20.28 32.37
N ALA A 585 -8.40 -19.16 32.67
CA ALA A 585 -9.75 -18.85 32.21
C ALA A 585 -9.87 -18.48 30.71
N LEU A 586 -8.75 -18.25 30.01
CA LEU A 586 -8.73 -17.92 28.59
C LEU A 586 -8.74 -19.19 27.71
N ARG A 587 -9.80 -19.34 26.92
CA ARG A 587 -9.86 -20.26 25.79
C ARG A 587 -9.59 -19.52 24.46
N ILE A 588 -8.74 -20.09 23.62
CA ILE A 588 -8.54 -19.66 22.22
C ILE A 588 -9.01 -20.80 21.31
N ALA A 589 -9.75 -20.48 20.25
CA ALA A 589 -10.20 -21.46 19.26
C ALA A 589 -9.02 -21.97 18.40
N ARG A 590 -8.78 -23.28 18.44
CA ARG A 590 -7.78 -23.98 17.63
C ARG A 590 -8.10 -23.86 16.14
N LEU A 591 -7.06 -23.58 15.34
CA LEU A 591 -7.08 -23.85 13.91
C LEU A 591 -7.20 -25.38 13.68
N LEU A 592 -8.12 -25.77 12.79
CA LEU A 592 -8.40 -27.16 12.41
C LEU A 592 -7.81 -27.54 11.05
N GLY A 593 -7.62 -26.55 10.17
CA GLY A 593 -7.14 -26.72 8.81
C GLY A 593 -7.10 -25.40 8.04
N CYS A 594 -6.28 -25.34 6.99
CA CYS A 594 -6.17 -24.18 6.11
C CYS A 594 -5.97 -24.59 4.64
N SER A 595 -6.51 -23.82 3.70
CA SER A 595 -6.21 -23.96 2.26
C SER A 595 -5.79 -22.59 1.72
N GLU A 596 -4.54 -22.47 1.25
CA GLU A 596 -4.00 -21.23 0.68
C GLU A 596 -4.60 -20.94 -0.70
N ARG A 597 -4.80 -21.99 -1.50
CA ARG A 597 -5.42 -21.96 -2.82
C ARG A 597 -6.82 -21.34 -2.76
N HIS A 598 -7.63 -21.77 -1.79
CA HIS A 598 -9.02 -21.33 -1.64
C HIS A 598 -9.22 -20.23 -0.57
N ARG A 599 -8.14 -19.84 0.14
CA ARG A 599 -8.12 -18.80 1.18
C ARG A 599 -9.12 -19.08 2.31
N LEU A 600 -9.18 -20.34 2.71
CA LEU A 600 -10.06 -20.88 3.73
C LEU A 600 -9.29 -21.21 5.02
N LEU A 601 -9.87 -20.85 6.17
CA LEU A 601 -9.43 -21.27 7.50
C LEU A 601 -10.61 -21.93 8.22
N ALA A 602 -10.40 -23.11 8.78
CA ALA A 602 -11.36 -23.78 9.64
C ALA A 602 -10.88 -23.75 11.09
N PHE A 603 -11.76 -23.43 12.03
CA PHE A 603 -11.51 -23.35 13.47
C PHE A 603 -12.47 -24.27 14.24
N GLU A 604 -12.10 -24.68 15.44
CA GLU A 604 -13.02 -25.45 16.30
C GLU A 604 -14.24 -24.62 16.67
N TRP A 605 -15.41 -25.25 16.72
CA TRP A 605 -16.60 -24.57 17.22
C TRP A 605 -16.49 -24.38 18.73
N ILE A 606 -16.75 -23.15 19.18
CA ILE A 606 -16.79 -22.80 20.59
C ILE A 606 -18.27 -22.73 21.02
N PRO A 607 -18.77 -23.71 21.79
CA PRO A 607 -20.15 -23.68 22.27
C PRO A 607 -20.29 -22.70 23.45
N GLY A 608 -21.25 -21.79 23.38
CA GLY A 608 -21.53 -20.85 24.46
C GLY A 608 -22.46 -19.72 24.03
N ARG A 609 -22.58 -18.71 24.89
CA ARG A 609 -23.34 -17.48 24.60
C ARG A 609 -22.38 -16.32 24.33
N PRO A 610 -22.59 -15.50 23.29
CA PRO A 610 -21.86 -14.24 23.13
C PRO A 610 -21.98 -13.35 24.37
N LEU A 611 -20.89 -12.72 24.79
CA LEU A 611 -20.90 -11.81 25.94
C LEU A 611 -21.82 -10.60 25.69
N MET A 612 -21.91 -10.12 24.44
CA MET A 612 -22.83 -9.04 24.06
C MET A 612 -24.27 -9.31 24.52
N ASP A 613 -24.80 -10.52 24.29
CA ASP A 613 -26.16 -10.90 24.69
C ASP A 613 -26.37 -10.84 26.21
N LEU A 614 -25.30 -11.08 26.98
CA LEU A 614 -25.30 -10.97 28.45
C LEU A 614 -25.16 -9.52 28.91
N CYS A 615 -24.45 -8.66 28.17
CA CYS A 615 -24.34 -7.23 28.45
C CYS A 615 -25.65 -6.47 28.17
N THR A 616 -26.43 -6.88 27.16
CA THR A 616 -27.70 -6.25 26.75
C THR A 616 -28.93 -6.88 27.39
N ALA A 617 -28.77 -7.89 28.26
CA ALA A 617 -29.88 -8.47 29.02
C ALA A 617 -30.46 -7.49 30.06
N SER A 618 -31.70 -7.75 30.50
CA SER A 618 -32.40 -6.97 31.53
C SER A 618 -31.60 -6.87 32.84
N GLU A 619 -30.89 -7.94 33.19
CA GLU A 619 -29.83 -7.97 34.19
C GLU A 619 -28.54 -8.41 33.49
N ALA A 620 -27.48 -7.60 33.57
CA ALA A 620 -26.21 -7.96 32.96
C ALA A 620 -25.41 -8.88 33.87
N ASP A 621 -24.79 -9.89 33.26
CA ASP A 621 -23.89 -10.80 33.96
C ASP A 621 -22.51 -10.15 34.16
N CYS A 622 -22.42 -9.30 35.19
CA CYS A 622 -21.16 -8.68 35.60
C CYS A 622 -20.04 -9.70 35.91
N LYS A 623 -20.38 -10.95 36.27
CA LYS A 623 -19.37 -12.00 36.51
C LYS A 623 -18.79 -12.50 35.20
N ALA A 624 -19.61 -12.68 34.17
CA ALA A 624 -19.14 -12.99 32.82
C ALA A 624 -18.25 -11.88 32.23
N VAL A 625 -18.57 -10.62 32.53
CA VAL A 625 -17.76 -9.46 32.10
C VAL A 625 -16.42 -9.39 32.84
N ALA A 626 -16.40 -9.70 34.15
CA ALA A 626 -15.14 -9.83 34.90
C ALA A 626 -14.28 -10.99 34.38
N ALA A 627 -14.87 -12.16 34.10
CA ALA A 627 -14.16 -13.29 33.50
C ALA A 627 -13.55 -12.93 32.13
N ALA A 628 -14.23 -12.11 31.33
CA ALA A 628 -13.69 -11.58 30.08
C ALA A 628 -12.47 -10.65 30.29
N GLY A 629 -12.47 -9.83 31.35
CA GLY A 629 -11.32 -9.01 31.75
C GLY A 629 -10.12 -9.85 32.17
N GLU A 630 -10.34 -10.89 32.99
CA GLU A 630 -9.33 -11.86 33.41
C GLU A 630 -8.70 -12.60 32.22
N ALA A 631 -9.53 -13.03 31.26
CA ALA A 631 -9.06 -13.70 30.06
C ALA A 631 -8.29 -12.75 29.12
N LEU A 632 -8.69 -11.48 29.00
CA LEU A 632 -7.94 -10.46 28.26
C LEU A 632 -6.59 -10.17 28.92
N ALA A 633 -6.53 -10.02 30.25
CA ALA A 633 -5.27 -9.89 30.98
C ALA A 633 -4.35 -11.10 30.73
N THR A 634 -4.92 -12.31 30.72
CA THR A 634 -4.21 -13.56 30.39
C THR A 634 -3.73 -13.61 28.94
N LEU A 635 -4.45 -12.99 27.99
CA LEU A 635 -4.05 -12.85 26.59
C LEU A 635 -2.87 -11.87 26.46
N HIS A 636 -2.97 -10.69 27.09
CA HIS A 636 -1.92 -9.68 27.10
C HIS A 636 -0.64 -10.14 27.81
N ALA A 637 -0.73 -11.11 28.73
CA ALA A 637 0.39 -11.70 29.45
C ALA A 637 1.17 -12.79 28.67
N GLN A 638 0.81 -13.06 27.41
CA GLN A 638 1.55 -13.98 26.54
C GLN A 638 2.71 -13.26 25.83
N SER A 639 3.52 -14.01 25.07
CA SER A 639 4.61 -13.47 24.25
C SER A 639 4.61 -14.11 22.85
N PRO A 640 3.60 -13.79 22.01
CA PRO A 640 3.41 -14.40 20.69
C PRO A 640 4.45 -13.91 19.68
N ALA A 641 5.15 -14.83 19.01
CA ALA A 641 6.06 -14.48 17.94
C ALA A 641 5.31 -14.02 16.68
N GLY A 642 5.87 -13.05 15.94
CA GLY A 642 5.43 -12.71 14.58
C GLY A 642 4.18 -11.83 14.46
N LEU A 643 3.66 -11.27 15.54
CA LEU A 643 2.62 -10.23 15.44
C LEU A 643 3.19 -8.92 14.86
N GLU A 644 2.40 -8.24 14.04
CA GLU A 644 2.69 -6.88 13.56
C GLU A 644 2.65 -5.87 14.72
N ARG A 645 3.40 -4.77 14.63
CA ARG A 645 3.36 -3.68 15.61
C ARG A 645 2.42 -2.56 15.15
N TRP A 646 1.60 -2.07 16.07
CA TRP A 646 0.78 -0.89 15.93
C TRP A 646 1.50 0.27 16.65
N THR A 647 2.06 1.21 15.88
CA THR A 647 2.93 2.27 16.41
C THR A 647 2.16 3.56 16.66
N ARG A 648 2.68 4.45 17.51
CA ARG A 648 2.04 5.74 17.83
C ARG A 648 1.76 6.60 16.59
N GLU A 649 2.66 6.54 15.61
CA GLU A 649 2.50 7.23 14.32
C GLU A 649 1.35 6.64 13.50
N ALA A 650 1.25 5.30 13.44
CA ALA A 650 0.16 4.61 12.77
C ALA A 650 -1.21 4.85 13.45
N GLU A 651 -1.23 4.96 14.79
CA GLU A 651 -2.42 5.35 15.54
C GLU A 651 -2.88 6.78 15.20
N GLY A 652 -1.94 7.74 15.20
CA GLY A 652 -2.21 9.12 14.80
C GLY A 652 -2.70 9.21 13.36
N ALA A 653 -2.12 8.42 12.44
CA ALA A 653 -2.54 8.36 11.05
C ALA A 653 -3.96 7.78 10.87
N ASP A 654 -4.37 6.75 11.62
CA ASP A 654 -5.77 6.26 11.61
C ASP A 654 -6.73 7.32 12.17
N LEU A 655 -6.38 8.01 13.26
CA LEU A 655 -7.19 9.12 13.80
C LEU A 655 -7.42 10.23 12.76
N LEU A 656 -6.36 10.70 12.10
CA LEU A 656 -6.48 11.71 11.04
C LEU A 656 -7.28 11.20 9.82
N SER A 657 -7.15 9.91 9.48
CA SER A 657 -7.95 9.27 8.44
C SER A 657 -9.45 9.21 8.81
N VAL A 658 -9.78 8.93 10.07
CA VAL A 658 -11.16 8.99 10.59
C VAL A 658 -11.70 10.42 10.55
N ALA A 659 -10.90 11.42 10.94
CA ALA A 659 -11.29 12.83 10.83
C ALA A 659 -11.60 13.25 9.40
N SER A 660 -10.79 12.80 8.43
CA SER A 660 -11.01 13.08 7.00
C SER A 660 -12.28 12.40 6.46
N GLU A 661 -12.51 11.12 6.79
CA GLU A 661 -13.75 10.39 6.42
C GLU A 661 -15.00 11.09 6.98
N VAL A 662 -14.97 11.44 8.27
CA VAL A 662 -16.06 12.11 8.99
C VAL A 662 -16.27 13.55 8.52
N GLY A 663 -15.20 14.30 8.26
CA GLY A 663 -15.27 15.65 7.74
C GLY A 663 -15.84 15.70 6.33
N PHE A 664 -15.51 14.72 5.47
CA PHE A 664 -16.12 14.62 4.14
C PHE A 664 -17.60 14.21 4.22
N ILE A 665 -17.93 13.23 5.05
CA ILE A 665 -19.32 12.75 5.22
C ILE A 665 -20.21 13.82 5.88
N THR A 666 -19.66 14.60 6.83
CA THR A 666 -20.33 15.68 7.54
C THR A 666 -19.46 16.95 7.60
N PRO A 667 -19.50 17.83 6.56
CA PRO A 667 -18.68 19.04 6.50
C PRO A 667 -18.78 19.94 7.73
N ARG A 668 -19.98 20.04 8.32
CA ARG A 668 -20.24 20.79 9.56
C ARG A 668 -19.44 20.32 10.79
N LEU A 669 -18.93 19.09 10.77
CA LEU A 669 -18.14 18.47 11.84
C LEU A 669 -16.65 18.41 11.49
N ALA A 670 -16.23 18.76 10.26
CA ALA A 670 -14.86 18.57 9.79
C ALA A 670 -13.81 19.22 10.70
N ARG A 671 -13.99 20.50 11.06
CA ARG A 671 -13.08 21.21 11.96
C ARG A 671 -12.97 20.55 13.34
N ARG A 672 -14.12 20.18 13.95
CA ARG A 672 -14.15 19.51 15.27
C ARG A 672 -13.51 18.13 15.23
N ALA A 673 -13.73 17.37 14.15
CA ALA A 673 -13.14 16.06 13.97
C ALA A 673 -11.60 16.13 13.79
N ASP A 674 -11.10 17.11 13.02
CA ASP A 674 -9.66 17.35 12.83
C ASP A 674 -8.98 17.83 14.13
N GLU A 675 -9.58 18.79 14.84
CA GLU A 675 -9.09 19.28 16.14
C GLU A 675 -9.03 18.16 17.19
N LEU A 676 -10.10 17.37 17.31
CA LEU A 676 -10.15 16.21 18.20
C LEU A 676 -9.11 15.14 17.81
N ALA A 677 -8.98 14.81 16.52
CA ALA A 677 -8.02 13.82 16.06
C ALA A 677 -6.57 14.26 16.32
N ARG A 678 -6.23 15.54 16.08
CA ARG A 678 -4.91 16.09 16.41
C ARG A 678 -4.65 16.09 17.91
N GLY A 679 -5.64 16.45 18.72
CA GLY A 679 -5.52 16.41 20.19
C GLY A 679 -5.30 14.99 20.73
N LEU A 680 -6.02 14.01 20.20
CA LEU A 680 -5.83 12.59 20.54
C LEU A 680 -4.47 12.07 20.05
N ALA A 681 -4.08 12.37 18.81
CA ALA A 681 -2.80 11.94 18.24
C ALA A 681 -1.59 12.53 18.99
N ALA A 682 -1.66 13.80 19.41
CA ALA A 682 -0.62 14.43 20.24
C ALA A 682 -0.49 13.71 21.60
N ARG A 683 -1.61 13.47 22.30
CA ARG A 683 -1.60 12.73 23.58
C ARG A 683 -1.10 11.28 23.45
N LEU A 684 -1.31 10.62 22.30
CA LEU A 684 -0.73 9.30 22.01
C LEU A 684 0.77 9.37 21.68
N ALA A 685 1.24 10.43 21.03
CA ALA A 685 2.66 10.63 20.75
C ALA A 685 3.48 10.93 22.03
N ASP A 686 2.88 11.65 22.99
CA ASP A 686 3.46 11.91 24.31
C ASP A 686 3.41 10.68 25.25
N ALA A 687 2.64 9.64 24.90
CA ALA A 687 2.40 8.49 25.75
C ALA A 687 3.53 7.43 25.68
N PRO A 688 3.83 6.70 26.78
CA PRO A 688 4.79 5.61 26.78
C PRO A 688 4.53 4.59 25.66
N ASP A 689 5.55 4.27 24.88
CA ASP A 689 5.49 3.32 23.75
C ASP A 689 5.47 1.87 24.25
N LEU A 690 4.30 1.43 24.74
CA LEU A 690 4.06 0.08 25.25
C LEU A 690 3.93 -0.93 24.09
N CYS A 691 4.62 -2.05 24.23
CA CYS A 691 4.67 -3.12 23.22
C CYS A 691 4.14 -4.44 23.81
N CYS A 692 2.86 -4.49 24.15
CA CYS A 692 2.17 -5.68 24.66
C CYS A 692 1.38 -6.35 23.54
N PRO A 693 1.21 -7.68 23.54
CA PRO A 693 0.37 -8.35 22.55
C PRO A 693 -1.10 -8.06 22.84
N LEU A 694 -1.84 -7.67 21.81
CA LEU A 694 -3.24 -7.25 21.84
C LEU A 694 -4.10 -8.20 21.01
N HIS A 695 -5.40 -8.18 21.26
CA HIS A 695 -6.40 -8.63 20.30
C HIS A 695 -6.59 -7.62 19.15
N GLY A 696 -6.52 -6.31 19.43
CA GLY A 696 -6.59 -5.24 18.44
C GLY A 696 -7.98 -4.99 17.81
N ASP A 697 -9.04 -5.53 18.44
CA ASP A 697 -10.47 -5.29 18.11
C ASP A 697 -11.37 -5.89 19.22
N PHE A 698 -10.90 -5.90 20.48
CA PHE A 698 -11.60 -6.59 21.56
C PHE A 698 -12.94 -5.92 21.89
N SER A 699 -14.01 -6.70 21.90
CA SER A 699 -15.35 -6.21 22.19
C SER A 699 -16.24 -7.35 22.67
N ALA A 700 -17.40 -7.05 23.26
CA ALA A 700 -18.32 -8.07 23.78
C ALA A 700 -18.85 -9.04 22.68
N ASN A 701 -18.72 -8.68 21.39
CA ASN A 701 -19.03 -9.57 20.27
C ASN A 701 -17.97 -10.67 20.03
N GLN A 702 -16.75 -10.48 20.54
CA GLN A 702 -15.59 -11.35 20.30
C GLN A 702 -15.29 -12.24 21.51
N VAL A 703 -16.21 -12.30 22.48
CA VAL A 703 -16.12 -13.14 23.68
C VAL A 703 -17.31 -14.09 23.72
N VAL A 704 -17.03 -15.38 23.91
CA VAL A 704 -18.04 -16.44 24.08
C VAL A 704 -17.92 -17.05 25.46
N VAL A 705 -19.02 -17.08 26.20
CA VAL A 705 -19.10 -17.60 27.57
C VAL A 705 -19.63 -19.03 27.52
N MET A 706 -18.78 -20.00 27.92
CA MET A 706 -19.03 -21.44 27.73
C MET A 706 -19.62 -22.12 28.98
N GLY A 707 -19.64 -21.41 30.11
CA GLY A 707 -20.10 -21.89 31.40
C GLY A 707 -20.11 -20.75 32.42
N ARG A 708 -20.07 -21.06 33.73
CA ARG A 708 -20.16 -20.01 34.76
C ARG A 708 -18.98 -19.03 34.80
N GLN A 709 -17.78 -19.43 34.36
CA GLN A 709 -16.58 -18.57 34.36
C GLN A 709 -15.57 -18.85 33.22
N GLU A 710 -15.75 -19.88 32.38
CA GLU A 710 -14.83 -20.14 31.26
C GLU A 710 -15.24 -19.30 30.04
N VAL A 711 -14.31 -18.50 29.52
CA VAL A 711 -14.55 -17.59 28.40
C VAL A 711 -13.55 -17.84 27.26
N ALA A 712 -14.07 -17.80 26.04
CA ALA A 712 -13.26 -17.86 24.84
C ALA A 712 -13.16 -16.48 24.19
N ILE A 713 -11.95 -16.11 23.78
CA ILE A 713 -11.71 -14.95 22.93
C ILE A 713 -11.54 -15.44 21.49
N VAL A 714 -12.27 -14.84 20.55
CA VAL A 714 -12.34 -15.24 19.13
C VAL A 714 -12.07 -14.04 18.20
N ASP A 715 -11.85 -14.29 16.91
CA ASP A 715 -11.59 -13.25 15.89
C ASP A 715 -10.26 -12.46 16.06
N LEU A 716 -9.17 -13.15 16.42
CA LEU A 716 -7.78 -12.65 16.49
C LEU A 716 -7.18 -12.11 15.17
N ASP A 717 -8.00 -11.88 14.14
CA ASP A 717 -7.62 -11.41 12.80
C ASP A 717 -6.93 -10.03 12.80
N TRP A 718 -6.96 -9.29 13.93
CA TRP A 718 -6.34 -7.98 14.14
C TRP A 718 -5.24 -7.96 15.20
N ALA A 719 -4.92 -9.10 15.82
CA ALA A 719 -3.91 -9.15 16.86
C ALA A 719 -2.56 -8.59 16.41
N CYS A 720 -1.98 -7.76 17.27
CA CYS A 720 -0.80 -6.94 17.03
C CYS A 720 -0.07 -6.67 18.36
N TYR A 721 1.07 -5.99 18.31
CA TYR A 721 1.73 -5.40 19.48
C TYR A 721 1.38 -3.92 19.61
N GLY A 722 1.00 -3.47 20.81
CA GLY A 722 0.68 -2.07 21.12
C GLY A 722 0.35 -1.86 22.61
N ASP A 723 -0.42 -0.81 22.91
CA ASP A 723 -0.83 -0.48 24.27
C ASP A 723 -2.03 -1.34 24.73
N PRO A 724 -1.93 -2.05 25.87
CA PRO A 724 -3.04 -2.86 26.40
C PRO A 724 -4.28 -2.04 26.79
N ALA A 725 -4.18 -0.71 26.85
CA ALA A 725 -5.32 0.18 27.00
C ALA A 725 -6.26 0.19 25.78
N ASP A 726 -5.80 -0.16 24.57
CA ASP A 726 -6.62 -0.10 23.35
C ASP A 726 -7.80 -1.08 23.40
N ASP A 727 -7.56 -2.36 23.69
CA ASP A 727 -8.62 -3.37 23.77
C ASP A 727 -9.62 -3.10 24.92
N LEU A 728 -9.16 -2.55 26.05
CA LEU A 728 -10.03 -2.09 27.14
C LEU A 728 -10.87 -0.86 26.71
N GLY A 729 -10.24 0.12 26.06
CA GLY A 729 -10.90 1.30 25.51
C GLY A 729 -11.92 0.95 24.42
N ASN A 730 -11.63 -0.03 23.56
CA ASN A 730 -12.49 -0.51 22.48
C ASN A 730 -13.79 -1.15 23.02
N PHE A 731 -13.68 -1.92 24.11
CA PHE A 731 -14.85 -2.44 24.83
C PHE A 731 -15.70 -1.32 25.42
N ILE A 732 -15.10 -0.40 26.17
CA ILE A 732 -15.83 0.70 26.84
C ILE A 732 -16.47 1.63 25.80
N ALA A 733 -15.78 1.93 24.70
CA ALA A 733 -16.28 2.74 23.60
C ALA A 733 -17.46 2.09 22.85
N GLN A 734 -17.55 0.75 22.84
CA GLN A 734 -18.73 0.04 22.34
C GLN A 734 -19.94 0.25 23.26
N ALA A 735 -19.75 0.18 24.59
CA ALA A 735 -20.80 0.51 25.54
C ALA A 735 -21.23 1.99 25.42
N GLU A 736 -20.30 2.94 25.33
CA GLU A 736 -20.61 4.38 25.12
C GLU A 736 -21.49 4.59 23.89
N ARG A 737 -21.16 3.94 22.77
CA ARG A 737 -21.95 4.00 21.53
C ARG A 737 -23.36 3.45 21.71
N ASN A 738 -23.53 2.36 22.45
CA ASN A 738 -24.85 1.78 22.73
C ASN A 738 -25.67 2.70 23.66
N VAL A 739 -25.04 3.38 24.62
CA VAL A 739 -25.69 4.42 25.44
C VAL A 739 -26.15 5.61 24.59
N LEU A 740 -25.31 6.11 23.68
CA LEU A 740 -25.67 7.22 22.78
C LEU A 740 -26.82 6.87 21.80
N ARG A 741 -26.93 5.59 21.42
CA ARG A 741 -28.06 5.06 20.63
C ARG A 741 -29.34 4.86 21.44
N GLY A 742 -29.26 4.78 22.76
CA GLY A 742 -30.37 4.43 23.65
C GLY A 742 -30.59 2.92 23.83
N ASP A 743 -29.68 2.08 23.33
CA ASP A 743 -29.74 0.62 23.47
C ASP A 743 -29.22 0.13 24.84
N LEU A 744 -28.61 1.02 25.63
CA LEU A 744 -28.00 0.71 26.92
C LEU A 744 -28.18 1.89 27.91
N PRO A 745 -28.58 1.69 29.17
CA PRO A 745 -28.59 2.75 30.17
C PRO A 745 -27.16 3.09 30.64
N ARG A 746 -26.93 4.30 31.18
CA ARG A 746 -25.58 4.78 31.53
C ARG A 746 -25.00 4.04 32.74
N GLU A 747 -25.83 3.71 33.70
CA GLU A 747 -25.51 2.95 34.91
C GLU A 747 -25.01 1.53 34.56
N ARG A 748 -25.55 0.97 33.46
CA ARG A 748 -25.07 -0.32 32.91
C ARG A 748 -23.69 -0.18 32.30
N LEU A 749 -23.39 0.91 31.57
CA LEU A 749 -22.03 1.14 31.05
C LEU A 749 -20.99 1.18 32.17
N GLU A 750 -21.30 1.88 33.27
CA GLU A 750 -20.42 1.95 34.44
C GLU A 750 -20.23 0.57 35.07
N SER A 751 -21.32 -0.16 35.29
CA SER A 751 -21.29 -1.55 35.77
C SER A 751 -20.44 -2.48 34.89
N LEU A 752 -20.56 -2.37 33.56
CA LEU A 752 -19.79 -3.18 32.60
C LEU A 752 -18.30 -2.81 32.59
N ARG A 753 -17.98 -1.51 32.61
CA ARG A 753 -16.61 -1.00 32.71
C ARG A 753 -15.95 -1.51 33.98
N ASP A 754 -16.58 -1.28 35.13
CA ASP A 754 -15.98 -1.57 36.43
C ASP A 754 -15.79 -3.08 36.63
N SER A 755 -16.73 -3.89 36.13
CA SER A 755 -16.58 -5.36 36.13
C SER A 755 -15.43 -5.84 35.25
N LEU A 756 -15.27 -5.29 34.03
CA LEU A 756 -14.19 -5.66 33.11
C LEU A 756 -12.82 -5.30 33.71
N LEU A 757 -12.70 -4.09 34.25
CA LEU A 757 -11.46 -3.59 34.84
C LEU A 757 -11.09 -4.38 36.10
N ALA A 758 -12.04 -4.67 37.00
CA ALA A 758 -11.79 -5.50 38.19
C ALA A 758 -11.31 -6.92 37.83
N GLY A 759 -11.89 -7.54 36.80
CA GLY A 759 -11.45 -8.84 36.30
C GLY A 759 -10.04 -8.82 35.69
N TYR A 760 -9.71 -7.76 34.96
CA TYR A 760 -8.37 -7.55 34.40
C TYR A 760 -7.33 -7.31 35.51
N GLU A 761 -7.64 -6.43 36.47
CA GLU A 761 -6.75 -6.02 37.56
C GLU A 761 -6.33 -7.20 38.45
N ALA A 762 -7.24 -8.18 38.64
CA ALA A 762 -6.95 -9.41 39.38
C ALA A 762 -5.78 -10.24 38.82
N HIS A 763 -5.41 -10.03 37.55
CA HIS A 763 -4.34 -10.75 36.85
C HIS A 763 -3.20 -9.86 36.35
N ARG A 764 -3.47 -8.57 36.10
CA ARG A 764 -2.49 -7.62 35.58
C ARG A 764 -2.86 -6.18 35.96
N ALA A 765 -1.89 -5.40 36.42
CA ALA A 765 -2.08 -3.98 36.71
C ALA A 765 -2.77 -3.23 35.55
N LEU A 766 -3.73 -2.37 35.89
CA LEU A 766 -4.50 -1.60 34.92
C LEU A 766 -3.60 -0.62 34.15
N PRO A 767 -3.69 -0.57 32.81
CA PRO A 767 -2.98 0.44 32.02
C PRO A 767 -3.47 1.86 32.35
N GLU A 768 -2.55 2.80 32.59
CA GLU A 768 -2.88 4.18 32.98
C GLU A 768 -3.74 4.91 31.94
N GLN A 769 -3.58 4.56 30.66
CA GLN A 769 -4.14 5.27 29.52
C GLN A 769 -5.55 4.80 29.07
N ILE A 770 -6.24 3.92 29.82
CA ILE A 770 -7.57 3.39 29.43
C ILE A 770 -8.54 4.52 29.02
N ARG A 771 -8.51 5.68 29.70
CA ARG A 771 -9.39 6.81 29.39
C ARG A 771 -9.03 7.52 28.08
N LEU A 772 -7.74 7.67 27.76
CA LEU A 772 -7.28 8.18 26.46
C LEU A 772 -7.72 7.25 25.35
N TYR A 773 -7.49 5.95 25.50
CA TYR A 773 -7.90 4.94 24.53
C TYR A 773 -9.42 4.81 24.39
N THR A 774 -10.19 5.03 25.45
CA THR A 774 -11.65 5.13 25.34
C THR A 774 -12.05 6.31 24.46
N ALA A 775 -11.38 7.48 24.55
CA ALA A 775 -11.67 8.62 23.68
C ALA A 775 -11.27 8.34 22.22
N VAL A 776 -10.10 7.74 21.99
CA VAL A 776 -9.61 7.24 20.69
C VAL A 776 -10.64 6.31 20.06
N GLU A 777 -11.13 5.32 20.80
CA GLU A 777 -12.05 4.30 20.28
C GLU A 777 -13.50 4.79 20.11
N VAL A 778 -13.95 5.75 20.92
CA VAL A 778 -15.21 6.48 20.67
C VAL A 778 -15.09 7.33 19.40
N PHE A 779 -13.95 7.98 19.16
CA PHE A 779 -13.73 8.74 17.95
C PHE A 779 -13.58 7.85 16.70
N ARG A 780 -12.80 6.76 16.75
CA ARG A 780 -12.73 5.72 15.70
C ARG A 780 -14.11 5.13 15.37
N ARG A 781 -15.07 5.16 16.31
CA ARG A 781 -16.47 4.74 16.11
C ARG A 781 -17.35 5.75 15.37
N SER A 782 -16.96 7.02 15.28
CA SER A 782 -17.74 8.08 14.62
C SER A 782 -18.00 7.82 13.12
N ARG A 783 -17.22 6.95 12.45
CA ARG A 783 -17.50 6.47 11.09
C ARG A 783 -18.65 5.45 10.99
N PHE A 784 -19.04 4.76 12.07
CA PHE A 784 -20.02 3.67 12.00
C PHE A 784 -21.47 4.08 11.71
N PRO A 785 -22.04 5.18 12.24
CA PRO A 785 -23.43 5.54 11.99
C PRO A 785 -23.78 5.64 10.50
N PHE A 786 -22.89 6.23 9.70
CA PHE A 786 -23.02 6.24 8.24
C PHE A 786 -22.88 4.83 7.66
N ARG A 787 -21.83 4.09 8.05
CA ARG A 787 -21.52 2.73 7.55
C ARG A 787 -22.60 1.67 7.85
N VAL A 788 -23.46 1.87 8.84
CA VAL A 788 -24.59 0.96 9.14
C VAL A 788 -25.97 1.63 8.95
N ARG A 789 -25.99 2.76 8.22
CA ARG A 789 -27.19 3.48 7.79
C ARG A 789 -28.16 3.84 8.93
N GLU A 790 -27.61 4.30 10.05
CA GLU A 790 -28.42 4.65 11.23
C GLU A 790 -29.40 5.80 10.96
N ARG A 791 -30.56 5.76 11.63
CA ARG A 791 -31.52 6.85 11.62
C ARG A 791 -30.87 8.10 12.20
N ASP A 792 -30.91 9.20 11.45
CA ASP A 792 -30.22 10.45 11.79
C ASP A 792 -28.72 10.24 12.09
N TRP A 793 -28.06 9.43 11.26
CA TRP A 793 -26.61 9.22 11.33
C TRP A 793 -25.78 10.51 11.48
N PRO A 794 -26.09 11.68 10.87
CA PRO A 794 -25.28 12.90 11.07
C PRO A 794 -25.29 13.41 12.51
N ARG A 795 -26.35 13.13 13.28
CA ARG A 795 -26.46 13.44 14.71
C ARG A 795 -25.74 12.41 15.57
N GLN A 796 -25.77 11.13 15.19
CA GLN A 796 -25.03 10.08 15.89
C GLN A 796 -23.51 10.26 15.76
N ILE A 797 -23.02 10.71 14.60
CA ILE A 797 -21.61 11.12 14.42
C ILE A 797 -21.27 12.29 15.37
N GLU A 798 -22.10 13.34 15.39
CA GLU A 798 -21.91 14.51 16.28
C GLU A 798 -21.90 14.13 17.76
N ALA A 799 -22.74 13.18 18.19
CA ALA A 799 -22.80 12.68 19.54
C ALA A 799 -21.54 11.88 19.94
N LEU A 800 -20.99 11.07 19.02
CA LEU A 800 -19.75 10.33 19.25
C LEU A 800 -18.53 11.28 19.34
N ILE A 801 -18.43 12.28 18.45
CA ILE A 801 -17.40 13.33 18.56
C ILE A 801 -17.53 14.06 19.90
N GLY A 802 -18.72 14.52 20.25
CA GLY A 802 -18.98 15.19 21.52
C GLY A 802 -18.63 14.35 22.75
N ARG A 803 -18.84 13.02 22.69
CA ARG A 803 -18.45 12.12 23.78
C ARG A 803 -16.93 11.96 23.88
N ALA A 804 -16.22 11.84 22.76
CA ALA A 804 -14.76 11.79 22.75
C ALA A 804 -14.12 13.12 23.21
N GLU A 805 -14.65 14.28 22.78
CA GLU A 805 -14.28 15.62 23.28
C GLU A 805 -14.41 15.69 24.81
N VAL A 806 -15.54 15.24 25.38
CA VAL A 806 -15.77 15.22 26.84
C VAL A 806 -14.81 14.29 27.58
N ILE A 807 -14.49 13.12 27.03
CA ILE A 807 -13.52 12.22 27.67
C ILE A 807 -12.13 12.85 27.65
N LEU A 808 -11.68 13.34 26.49
CA LEU A 808 -10.38 14.00 26.32
C LEU A 808 -10.23 15.25 27.22
N GLY A 809 -11.26 16.09 27.33
CA GLY A 809 -11.26 17.28 28.18
C GLY A 809 -11.20 17.01 29.69
N THR A 810 -11.30 15.74 30.10
CA THR A 810 -11.08 15.30 31.49
C THR A 810 -9.74 14.57 31.68
N LEU A 811 -8.85 14.65 30.69
CA LEU A 811 -7.44 14.28 30.78
C LEU A 811 -6.64 15.58 30.92
N GLY A 812 -6.31 15.95 32.16
CA GLY A 812 -5.41 17.06 32.45
C GLY A 812 -3.98 16.68 32.07
#